data_AF-A0A834EJM8-F1
#
_entry.id   AF-A0A834EJM8-F1
#
_cell.length_a   1.000
_cell.length_b   1.000
_cell.length_c   1.000
_cell.angle_alpha   90.00
_cell.angle_beta   90.00
_cell.angle_gamma   90.00
#
_symmetry.space_group_name_H-M   'P 1'
#
loop_
_entity.id
_entity.type
_entity.pdbx_description
1 polymer ?
#
loop_
_entity_poly.entity_id
_entity_poly.type
_entity_poly.pdbx_seq_one_letter_code
_entity_poly.pdbx_strand_id
1 'polypeptide(L)'
;MNLNTSSNVTGDAQRLKNASSDVKQMLKGETELDITADLRKKLHRAKKEKLEITTKHNAELAGYESQIAKLRSEVEKGEALRQSLEYDLAVARKEAGLGRRAAEERLAEAHRIQEKLCAQNTELQRRANEIEKVFQTSQEKWKEECRRFEHDLEERDNIIQNCNQEYDLLMKEKSKLEKTLQEQDNAVQSMHKKVEQLETEHMDCSDLLRRQTSELELSTQREERLRKEFEATTLRVRKLEENIEAERAAHLESKFNSEIIQLRIRDLEGALQVEKASQAEAVADLEMIKNEFKEVEAAYEREKHSAQESFAKLSLLEREYFSKNKKLNEEIEEQKKVITDLSKRLQYNEKSCSELQEELVMAKKHQAFLVETCENNVKELESILDSFTVSGQWTSGIHKDTAKPPSFSVVLETLRRTLTDYQNKLEDASNELNSVNNAKEKASSELDSTKQKIEAHTKNIKDLQDKLADVSKELSHLRTKCADREALISTLKVELQNVLHCWEKEKAQAAQSDCELQKLSQAFHKETEEKLTFLHTLYQHLIAGCVLIKQPEGMLDKFSWSELCAVLQENVDALIADLNRANEKISHLEYICKNKSDTMRELQQTQEDTFNKVAEQIKAQESCWHKQKKELELQYSELLLEVQKRAQVCSLHREL
;
A
#
# COMPACT_ATOMS: atom_id res chain seq x y z
N MET A 1 -153.19 13.22 -56.24
CA MET A 1 -153.86 13.72 -57.47
C MET A 1 -155.05 12.80 -57.67
N ASN A 2 -156.24 13.15 -57.17
CA ASN A 2 -157.25 14.04 -57.79
C ASN A 2 -157.81 13.53 -59.13
N LEU A 3 -159.10 13.17 -59.10
CA LEU A 3 -160.13 13.43 -60.13
C LEU A 3 -159.86 12.90 -61.56
N ASN A 4 -160.69 12.02 -62.13
CA ASN A 4 -162.06 12.36 -62.51
C ASN A 4 -162.93 11.14 -62.85
N THR A 5 -164.20 11.21 -62.43
CA THR A 5 -165.33 10.48 -63.00
C THR A 5 -165.83 11.13 -64.30
N SER A 6 -166.09 10.35 -65.35
CA SER A 6 -166.89 10.74 -66.53
C SER A 6 -167.38 9.46 -67.21
N SER A 7 -168.60 8.99 -66.95
CA SER A 7 -169.85 9.39 -67.63
C SER A 7 -169.84 9.18 -69.16
N ASN A 8 -170.43 8.07 -69.61
CA ASN A 8 -171.08 8.00 -70.92
C ASN A 8 -172.18 6.93 -70.94
N VAL A 9 -173.25 7.16 -70.17
CA VAL A 9 -174.51 6.39 -70.24
C VAL A 9 -175.53 7.20 -71.03
N THR A 10 -175.36 7.27 -72.35
CA THR A 10 -176.35 7.85 -73.29
C THR A 10 -176.07 7.39 -74.73
N GLY A 11 -176.88 6.46 -75.25
CA GLY A 11 -176.82 6.03 -76.65
C GLY A 11 -178.09 5.31 -77.10
N ASP A 12 -178.47 4.25 -76.39
CA ASP A 12 -179.56 3.36 -76.84
C ASP A 12 -180.98 3.81 -76.45
N ALA A 13 -181.12 4.85 -75.63
CA ALA A 13 -182.44 5.39 -75.24
C ALA A 13 -183.12 6.21 -76.36
N GLN A 14 -182.38 6.67 -77.37
CA GLN A 14 -182.88 7.63 -78.38
C GLN A 14 -183.35 6.99 -79.69
N ARG A 15 -183.03 5.71 -79.96
CA ARG A 15 -183.49 5.01 -81.19
C ARG A 15 -184.82 4.26 -81.04
N LEU A 16 -185.27 4.01 -79.81
CA LEU A 16 -186.58 3.39 -79.53
C LEU A 16 -187.76 4.36 -79.58
N LYS A 17 -187.52 5.67 -79.74
CA LYS A 17 -188.57 6.70 -79.74
C LYS A 17 -189.16 7.02 -81.13
N ASN A 18 -188.51 6.58 -82.21
CA ASN A 18 -188.91 6.87 -83.59
C ASN A 18 -189.60 5.69 -84.31
N ALA A 19 -189.96 4.62 -83.59
CA ALA A 19 -190.66 3.46 -84.14
C ALA A 19 -192.13 3.34 -83.67
N SER A 20 -192.67 4.38 -83.03
CA SER A 20 -193.97 4.33 -82.32
C SER A 20 -195.04 5.29 -82.89
N SER A 21 -194.80 5.93 -84.05
CA SER A 21 -195.66 7.01 -84.57
C SER A 21 -196.45 6.68 -85.84
N ASP A 22 -196.03 5.72 -86.66
CA ASP A 22 -196.56 5.55 -88.03
C ASP A 22 -197.44 4.30 -88.25
N VAL A 23 -197.94 3.67 -87.18
CA VAL A 23 -198.83 2.49 -87.25
C VAL A 23 -200.32 2.88 -87.08
N LYS A 24 -200.69 4.11 -87.47
CA LYS A 24 -202.07 4.63 -87.24
C LYS A 24 -202.76 5.26 -88.46
N GLN A 25 -202.47 4.82 -89.67
CA GLN A 25 -203.40 5.01 -90.80
C GLN A 25 -203.18 4.01 -91.95
N MET A 26 -204.11 3.05 -92.10
CA MET A 26 -204.69 2.50 -93.34
C MET A 26 -205.23 1.09 -93.10
N LEU A 27 -206.50 1.02 -92.71
CA LEU A 27 -207.29 -0.22 -92.63
C LEU A 27 -207.57 -0.79 -94.03
N LYS A 28 -207.25 -2.07 -94.25
CA LYS A 28 -208.12 -3.10 -94.90
C LYS A 28 -207.41 -4.46 -95.03
N GLY A 29 -208.03 -5.52 -94.48
CA GLY A 29 -207.79 -6.91 -94.89
C GLY A 29 -206.78 -7.72 -94.05
N GLU A 30 -207.30 -8.62 -93.22
CA GLU A 30 -206.69 -9.87 -92.67
C GLU A 30 -205.16 -10.10 -92.87
N THR A 31 -204.31 -9.79 -91.87
CA THR A 31 -202.96 -10.42 -91.70
C THR A 31 -202.20 -10.13 -90.38
N GLU A 32 -202.79 -9.54 -89.32
CA GLU A 32 -202.03 -9.01 -88.16
C GLU A 32 -201.32 -10.04 -87.25
N LEU A 33 -201.66 -11.33 -87.31
CA LEU A 33 -201.13 -12.33 -86.35
C LEU A 33 -199.65 -12.70 -86.59
N ASP A 34 -199.16 -12.66 -87.83
CA ASP A 34 -197.85 -13.22 -88.18
C ASP A 34 -196.67 -12.27 -87.81
N ILE A 35 -196.87 -10.96 -87.99
CA ILE A 35 -195.86 -9.92 -87.67
C ILE A 35 -195.49 -9.93 -86.17
N THR A 36 -196.48 -10.15 -85.31
CA THR A 36 -196.30 -10.16 -83.84
C THR A 36 -195.48 -11.37 -83.35
N ALA A 37 -195.44 -12.46 -84.12
CA ALA A 37 -194.64 -13.64 -83.80
C ALA A 37 -193.16 -13.45 -84.14
N ASP A 38 -192.85 -12.83 -85.29
CA ASP A 38 -191.46 -12.59 -85.70
C ASP A 38 -190.74 -11.56 -84.80
N LEU A 39 -191.43 -10.48 -84.39
CA LEU A 39 -190.89 -9.51 -83.43
C LEU A 39 -190.50 -10.17 -82.09
N ARG A 40 -191.30 -11.13 -81.59
CA ARG A 40 -190.94 -11.93 -80.40
C ARG A 40 -189.68 -12.78 -80.63
N LYS A 41 -189.55 -13.44 -81.78
CA LYS A 41 -188.35 -14.22 -82.14
C LYS A 41 -187.11 -13.34 -82.25
N LYS A 42 -187.22 -12.12 -82.79
CA LYS A 42 -186.14 -11.12 -82.85
C LYS A 42 -185.73 -10.65 -81.45
N LEU A 43 -186.69 -10.35 -80.57
CA LEU A 43 -186.42 -9.97 -79.17
C LEU A 43 -185.73 -11.09 -78.38
N HIS A 44 -186.13 -12.35 -78.56
CA HIS A 44 -185.48 -13.48 -77.90
C HIS A 44 -184.04 -13.70 -78.41
N ARG A 45 -183.78 -13.53 -79.72
CA ARG A 45 -182.42 -13.55 -80.28
C ARG A 45 -181.54 -12.44 -79.68
N ALA A 46 -181.99 -11.20 -79.71
CA ALA A 46 -181.26 -10.06 -79.13
C ALA A 46 -181.01 -10.22 -77.61
N LYS A 47 -181.96 -10.80 -76.85
CA LYS A 47 -181.77 -11.13 -75.43
C LYS A 47 -180.73 -12.23 -75.23
N LYS A 48 -180.71 -13.27 -76.06
CA LYS A 48 -179.69 -14.32 -76.01
C LYS A 48 -178.30 -13.76 -76.35
N GLU A 49 -178.20 -12.98 -77.42
CA GLU A 49 -176.96 -12.31 -77.85
C GLU A 49 -176.43 -11.39 -76.74
N LYS A 50 -177.29 -10.55 -76.13
CA LYS A 50 -176.91 -9.72 -74.98
C LYS A 50 -176.41 -10.55 -73.80
N LEU A 51 -177.08 -11.65 -73.47
CA LEU A 51 -176.65 -12.53 -72.38
C LEU A 51 -175.27 -13.14 -72.70
N GLU A 52 -175.07 -13.62 -73.93
CA GLU A 52 -173.82 -14.24 -74.38
C GLU A 52 -172.64 -13.24 -74.44
N ILE A 53 -172.89 -11.98 -74.82
CA ILE A 53 -171.92 -10.89 -74.72
C ILE A 53 -171.61 -10.61 -73.24
N THR A 54 -172.62 -10.60 -72.37
CA THR A 54 -172.43 -10.33 -70.93
C THR A 54 -171.65 -11.47 -70.25
N THR A 55 -171.91 -12.73 -70.59
CA THR A 55 -171.14 -13.85 -70.03
C THR A 55 -169.70 -13.89 -70.53
N LYS A 56 -169.46 -13.57 -71.81
CA LYS A 56 -168.09 -13.39 -72.34
C LYS A 56 -167.35 -12.27 -71.63
N HIS A 57 -167.97 -11.09 -71.52
CA HIS A 57 -167.38 -9.94 -70.82
C HIS A 57 -167.10 -10.22 -69.33
N ASN A 58 -168.00 -10.91 -68.63
CA ASN A 58 -167.79 -11.29 -67.23
C ASN A 58 -166.67 -12.34 -67.08
N ALA A 59 -166.52 -13.27 -68.05
CA ALA A 59 -165.42 -14.23 -68.06
C ALA A 59 -164.06 -13.54 -68.36
N GLU A 60 -164.04 -12.57 -69.27
CA GLU A 60 -162.88 -11.72 -69.54
C GLU A 60 -162.51 -10.89 -68.30
N LEU A 61 -163.48 -10.23 -67.65
CA LEU A 61 -163.27 -9.50 -66.39
C LEU A 61 -162.69 -10.39 -65.29
N ALA A 62 -163.28 -11.56 -65.02
CA ALA A 62 -162.75 -12.50 -64.04
C ALA A 62 -161.34 -13.00 -64.40
N GLY A 63 -161.04 -13.15 -65.70
CA GLY A 63 -159.70 -13.45 -66.20
C GLY A 63 -158.71 -12.33 -65.91
N TYR A 64 -159.08 -11.07 -66.14
CA TYR A 64 -158.24 -9.90 -65.84
C TYR A 64 -158.08 -9.68 -64.33
N GLU A 65 -159.13 -9.86 -63.53
CA GLU A 65 -159.07 -9.77 -62.07
C GLU A 65 -158.12 -10.82 -61.47
N SER A 66 -158.18 -12.06 -61.97
CA SER A 66 -157.25 -13.14 -61.60
C SER A 66 -155.80 -12.81 -61.99
N GLN A 67 -155.57 -12.25 -63.19
CA GLN A 67 -154.24 -11.77 -63.59
C GLN A 67 -153.75 -10.62 -62.70
N ILE A 68 -154.60 -9.66 -62.36
CA ILE A 68 -154.27 -8.55 -61.45
C ILE A 68 -153.91 -9.06 -60.05
N ALA A 69 -154.68 -10.02 -59.50
CA ALA A 69 -154.38 -10.63 -58.21
C ALA A 69 -153.03 -11.37 -58.23
N LYS A 70 -152.75 -12.11 -59.30
CA LYS A 70 -151.47 -12.80 -59.49
C LYS A 70 -150.30 -11.81 -59.58
N LEU A 71 -150.44 -10.74 -60.38
CA LEU A 71 -149.43 -9.69 -60.50
C LEU A 71 -149.18 -8.95 -59.18
N ARG A 72 -150.23 -8.66 -58.38
CA ARG A 72 -150.08 -8.08 -57.04
C ARG A 72 -149.28 -9.00 -56.12
N SER A 73 -149.60 -10.29 -56.08
CA SER A 73 -148.86 -11.26 -55.26
C SER A 73 -147.39 -11.38 -55.69
N GLU A 74 -147.09 -11.36 -56.99
CA GLU A 74 -145.69 -11.36 -57.47
C GLU A 74 -144.94 -10.06 -57.13
N VAL A 75 -145.61 -8.90 -57.16
CA VAL A 75 -145.04 -7.63 -56.69
C VAL A 75 -144.78 -7.65 -55.19
N GLU A 76 -145.70 -8.15 -54.37
CA GLU A 76 -145.53 -8.29 -52.92
C GLU A 76 -144.38 -9.23 -52.56
N LYS A 77 -144.25 -10.38 -53.25
CA LYS A 77 -143.09 -11.30 -53.10
C LYS A 77 -141.78 -10.63 -53.53
N GLY A 78 -141.78 -9.93 -54.66
CA GLY A 78 -140.60 -9.22 -55.17
C GLY A 78 -140.14 -8.11 -54.23
N GLU A 79 -141.08 -7.39 -53.61
CA GLU A 79 -140.82 -6.36 -52.62
C GLU A 79 -140.27 -6.95 -51.30
N ALA A 80 -140.85 -8.04 -50.80
CA ALA A 80 -140.30 -8.76 -49.65
C ALA A 80 -138.88 -9.30 -49.90
N LEU A 81 -138.62 -9.83 -51.11
CA LEU A 81 -137.29 -10.27 -51.53
C LEU A 81 -136.31 -9.10 -51.61
N ARG A 82 -136.72 -7.95 -52.17
CA ARG A 82 -135.92 -6.72 -52.23
C ARG A 82 -135.52 -6.27 -50.83
N GLN A 83 -136.47 -6.23 -49.89
CA GLN A 83 -136.21 -5.84 -48.50
C GLN A 83 -135.25 -6.82 -47.79
N SER A 84 -135.40 -8.13 -48.00
CA SER A 84 -134.46 -9.14 -47.47
C SER A 84 -133.04 -8.92 -48.01
N LEU A 85 -132.90 -8.76 -49.33
CA LEU A 85 -131.60 -8.53 -49.97
C LEU A 85 -130.97 -7.20 -49.55
N GLU A 86 -131.76 -6.15 -49.31
CA GLU A 86 -131.27 -4.87 -48.78
C GLU A 86 -130.77 -5.00 -47.34
N TYR A 87 -131.45 -5.80 -46.50
CA TYR A 87 -130.98 -6.13 -45.15
C TYR A 87 -129.67 -6.94 -45.21
N ASP A 88 -129.62 -8.01 -46.02
CA ASP A 88 -128.44 -8.86 -46.17
C ASP A 88 -127.22 -8.06 -46.69
N LEU A 89 -127.45 -7.17 -47.65
CA LEU A 89 -126.42 -6.23 -48.14
C LEU A 89 -125.98 -5.23 -47.05
N ALA A 90 -126.88 -4.76 -46.18
CA ALA A 90 -126.52 -3.88 -45.07
C ALA A 90 -125.68 -4.60 -44.00
N VAL A 91 -126.03 -5.86 -43.69
CA VAL A 91 -125.26 -6.73 -42.79
C VAL A 91 -123.89 -7.01 -43.37
N ALA A 92 -123.81 -7.49 -44.62
CA ALA A 92 -122.53 -7.78 -45.29
C ALA A 92 -121.62 -6.54 -45.38
N ARG A 93 -122.18 -5.35 -45.64
CA ARG A 93 -121.43 -4.07 -45.62
C ARG A 93 -120.92 -3.73 -44.22
N LYS A 94 -121.71 -3.95 -43.17
CA LYS A 94 -121.31 -3.72 -41.77
C LYS A 94 -120.18 -4.67 -41.36
N GLU A 95 -120.30 -5.95 -41.70
CA GLU A 95 -119.29 -6.99 -41.42
C GLU A 95 -117.99 -6.73 -42.17
N ALA A 96 -118.06 -6.42 -43.48
CA ALA A 96 -116.89 -6.01 -44.26
C ALA A 96 -116.24 -4.74 -43.70
N GLY A 97 -117.02 -3.79 -43.19
CA GLY A 97 -116.53 -2.57 -42.53
C GLY A 97 -115.93 -2.81 -41.14
N LEU A 98 -116.33 -3.86 -40.43
CA LEU A 98 -115.68 -4.32 -39.19
C LEU A 98 -114.37 -5.06 -39.52
N GLY A 99 -114.40 -5.99 -40.48
CA GLY A 99 -113.21 -6.72 -40.94
C GLY A 99 -112.12 -5.79 -41.48
N ARG A 100 -112.49 -4.71 -42.19
CA ARG A 100 -111.54 -3.70 -42.66
C ARG A 100 -110.89 -2.94 -41.50
N ARG A 101 -111.66 -2.44 -40.53
CA ARG A 101 -111.11 -1.75 -39.35
C ARG A 101 -110.18 -2.66 -38.53
N ALA A 102 -110.57 -3.92 -38.32
CA ALA A 102 -109.72 -4.90 -37.65
C ALA A 102 -108.45 -5.29 -38.46
N ALA A 103 -108.42 -5.05 -39.78
CA ALA A 103 -107.20 -5.18 -40.59
C ALA A 103 -106.34 -3.90 -40.50
N GLU A 104 -106.96 -2.71 -40.56
CA GLU A 104 -106.29 -1.42 -40.37
C GLU A 104 -105.63 -1.30 -39.00
N GLU A 105 -106.30 -1.73 -37.92
CA GLU A 105 -105.76 -1.77 -36.56
C GLU A 105 -104.57 -2.73 -36.44
N ARG A 106 -104.66 -3.93 -37.05
CA ARG A 106 -103.53 -4.90 -37.08
C ARG A 106 -102.34 -4.37 -37.88
N LEU A 107 -102.57 -3.67 -38.99
CA LEU A 107 -101.51 -3.02 -39.76
C LEU A 107 -100.86 -1.87 -38.99
N ALA A 108 -101.65 -1.04 -38.29
CA ALA A 108 -101.12 0.03 -37.44
C ALA A 108 -100.25 -0.51 -36.30
N GLU A 109 -100.67 -1.61 -35.65
CA GLU A 109 -99.87 -2.23 -34.60
C GLU A 109 -98.61 -2.91 -35.15
N ALA A 110 -98.69 -3.57 -36.32
CA ALA A 110 -97.52 -4.12 -37.00
C ALA A 110 -96.49 -3.03 -37.34
N HIS A 111 -96.93 -1.86 -37.83
CA HIS A 111 -96.05 -0.71 -38.08
C HIS A 111 -95.40 -0.19 -36.78
N ARG A 112 -96.13 -0.05 -35.67
CA ARG A 112 -95.53 0.35 -34.37
C ARG A 112 -94.47 -0.63 -33.89
N ILE A 113 -94.71 -1.93 -34.05
CA ILE A 113 -93.75 -2.99 -33.71
C ILE A 113 -92.51 -2.87 -34.62
N GLN A 114 -92.70 -2.66 -35.93
CA GLN A 114 -91.62 -2.45 -36.89
C GLN A 114 -90.78 -1.20 -36.55
N GLU A 115 -91.40 -0.06 -36.27
CA GLU A 115 -90.71 1.18 -35.85
C GLU A 115 -89.87 0.94 -34.58
N LYS A 116 -90.44 0.26 -33.58
CA LYS A 116 -89.74 -0.09 -32.34
C LYS A 116 -88.54 -1.01 -32.59
N LEU A 117 -88.69 -2.02 -33.44
CA LEU A 117 -87.60 -2.93 -33.82
C LEU A 117 -86.52 -2.21 -34.63
N CYS A 118 -86.88 -1.31 -35.55
CA CYS A 118 -85.93 -0.47 -36.28
C CYS A 118 -85.13 0.43 -35.32
N ALA A 119 -85.79 1.09 -34.36
CA ALA A 119 -85.11 1.90 -33.35
C ALA A 119 -84.15 1.08 -32.48
N GLN A 120 -84.57 -0.12 -32.03
CA GLN A 120 -83.71 -1.04 -31.29
C GLN A 120 -82.50 -1.50 -32.12
N ASN A 121 -82.71 -1.84 -33.39
CA ASN A 121 -81.63 -2.29 -34.28
C ASN A 121 -80.61 -1.15 -34.53
N THR A 122 -81.07 0.09 -34.74
CA THR A 122 -80.15 1.23 -34.88
C THR A 122 -79.34 1.52 -33.60
N GLU A 123 -79.93 1.38 -32.42
CA GLU A 123 -79.22 1.53 -31.15
C GLU A 123 -78.22 0.39 -30.89
N LEU A 124 -78.57 -0.85 -31.25
CA LEU A 124 -77.64 -1.99 -31.19
C LEU A 124 -76.47 -1.82 -32.16
N GLN A 125 -76.72 -1.40 -33.41
CA GLN A 125 -75.66 -1.10 -34.37
C GLN A 125 -74.74 0.03 -33.88
N ARG A 126 -75.32 1.09 -33.28
CA ARG A 126 -74.54 2.18 -32.67
C ARG A 126 -73.64 1.67 -31.54
N ARG A 127 -74.14 0.79 -30.68
CA ARG A 127 -73.34 0.17 -29.61
C ARG A 127 -72.25 -0.75 -30.14
N ALA A 128 -72.54 -1.56 -31.16
CA ALA A 128 -71.55 -2.42 -31.81
C ALA A 128 -70.40 -1.58 -32.39
N ASN A 129 -70.72 -0.53 -33.15
CA ASN A 129 -69.73 0.39 -33.73
C ASN A 129 -68.88 1.10 -32.65
N GLU A 130 -69.47 1.43 -31.50
CA GLU A 130 -68.74 2.07 -30.40
C GLU A 130 -67.79 1.10 -29.68
N ILE A 131 -68.25 -0.13 -29.41
CA ILE A 131 -67.41 -1.19 -28.85
C ILE A 131 -66.26 -1.51 -29.80
N GLU A 132 -66.51 -1.55 -31.11
CA GLU A 132 -65.47 -1.81 -32.11
C GLU A 132 -64.41 -0.69 -32.16
N LYS A 133 -64.80 0.59 -32.04
CA LYS A 133 -63.84 1.71 -31.90
C LYS A 133 -63.01 1.61 -30.61
N VAL A 134 -63.65 1.27 -29.49
CA VAL A 134 -62.96 1.08 -28.20
C VAL A 134 -61.98 -0.09 -28.29
N PHE A 135 -62.34 -1.17 -28.99
CA PHE A 135 -61.47 -2.30 -29.25
C PHE A 135 -60.28 -1.92 -30.15
N GLN A 136 -60.52 -1.24 -31.28
CA GLN A 136 -59.47 -0.78 -32.20
C GLN A 136 -58.46 0.14 -31.49
N THR A 137 -58.94 1.16 -30.77
CA THR A 137 -58.07 2.08 -30.01
C THR A 137 -57.31 1.39 -28.87
N SER A 138 -57.90 0.36 -28.25
CA SER A 138 -57.20 -0.46 -27.24
C SER A 138 -56.13 -1.36 -27.89
N GLN A 139 -56.40 -1.91 -29.07
CA GLN A 139 -55.43 -2.69 -29.84
C GLN A 139 -54.25 -1.83 -30.32
N GLU A 140 -54.50 -0.59 -30.77
CA GLU A 140 -53.45 0.36 -31.15
C GLU A 140 -52.55 0.73 -29.96
N LYS A 141 -53.16 1.03 -28.79
CA LYS A 141 -52.39 1.27 -27.55
C LYS A 141 -51.56 0.06 -27.16
N TRP A 142 -52.10 -1.15 -27.24
CA TRP A 142 -51.36 -2.36 -26.93
C TRP A 142 -50.16 -2.56 -27.88
N LYS A 143 -50.33 -2.31 -29.19
CA LYS A 143 -49.22 -2.34 -30.16
C LYS A 143 -48.16 -1.26 -29.92
N GLU A 144 -48.55 -0.09 -29.41
CA GLU A 144 -47.61 0.98 -29.00
C GLU A 144 -46.82 0.57 -27.75
N GLU A 145 -47.48 0.02 -26.73
CA GLU A 145 -46.80 -0.50 -25.53
C GLU A 145 -45.88 -1.68 -25.86
N CYS A 146 -46.27 -2.60 -26.76
CA CYS A 146 -45.36 -3.64 -27.26
C CYS A 146 -44.10 -3.06 -27.91
N ARG A 147 -44.22 -2.06 -28.80
CA ARG A 147 -43.06 -1.40 -29.41
C ARG A 147 -42.18 -0.67 -28.40
N ARG A 148 -42.75 -0.14 -27.31
CA ARG A 148 -41.98 0.44 -26.20
C ARG A 148 -41.20 -0.62 -25.44
N PHE A 149 -41.83 -1.76 -25.10
CA PHE A 149 -41.11 -2.87 -24.46
C PHE A 149 -40.02 -3.47 -25.35
N GLU A 150 -40.23 -3.55 -26.67
CA GLU A 150 -39.20 -3.95 -27.63
C GLU A 150 -38.00 -2.99 -27.59
N HIS A 151 -38.25 -1.68 -27.65
CA HIS A 151 -37.20 -0.65 -27.54
C HIS A 151 -36.46 -0.67 -26.19
N ASP A 152 -37.19 -0.79 -25.07
CA ASP A 152 -36.61 -0.89 -23.71
C ASP A 152 -35.73 -2.14 -23.55
N LEU A 153 -36.05 -3.24 -24.25
CA LEU A 153 -35.22 -4.44 -24.30
C LEU A 153 -33.96 -4.21 -25.15
N GLU A 154 -34.09 -3.61 -26.34
CA GLU A 154 -32.95 -3.23 -27.18
C GLU A 154 -31.98 -2.29 -26.44
N GLU A 155 -32.48 -1.28 -25.71
CA GLU A 155 -31.63 -0.40 -24.88
C GLU A 155 -30.87 -1.18 -23.79
N ARG A 156 -31.54 -2.12 -23.11
CA ARG A 156 -30.90 -2.96 -22.08
C ARG A 156 -29.84 -3.88 -22.66
N ASP A 157 -30.11 -4.51 -23.79
CA ASP A 157 -29.15 -5.38 -24.48
C ASP A 157 -27.93 -4.57 -24.96
N ASN A 158 -28.13 -3.35 -25.48
CA ASN A 158 -27.04 -2.43 -25.80
C ASN A 158 -26.20 -2.06 -24.56
N ILE A 159 -26.83 -1.78 -23.41
CA ILE A 159 -26.12 -1.50 -22.15
C ILE A 159 -25.30 -2.73 -21.71
N ILE A 160 -25.91 -3.92 -21.72
CA ILE A 160 -25.23 -5.18 -21.38
C ILE A 160 -24.04 -5.42 -22.30
N GLN A 161 -24.20 -5.20 -23.62
CA GLN A 161 -23.13 -5.34 -24.59
C GLN A 161 -21.98 -4.36 -24.34
N ASN A 162 -22.27 -3.11 -23.96
CA ASN A 162 -21.26 -2.11 -23.60
C ASN A 162 -20.51 -2.50 -22.31
N CYS A 163 -21.22 -2.89 -21.25
CA CYS A 163 -20.59 -3.35 -20.00
C CYS A 163 -19.69 -4.57 -20.21
N ASN A 164 -20.09 -5.51 -21.09
CA ASN A 164 -19.25 -6.66 -21.45
C ASN A 164 -17.97 -6.23 -22.21
N GLN A 165 -18.05 -5.23 -23.10
CA GLN A 165 -16.87 -4.69 -23.78
C GLN A 165 -15.91 -3.99 -22.80
N GLU A 166 -16.43 -3.22 -21.86
CA GLU A 166 -15.63 -2.57 -20.80
C GLU A 166 -14.97 -3.62 -19.89
N TYR A 167 -15.71 -4.66 -19.49
CA TYR A 167 -15.16 -5.78 -18.73
C TYR A 167 -14.03 -6.49 -19.46
N ASP A 168 -14.18 -6.77 -20.77
CA ASP A 168 -13.13 -7.35 -21.60
C ASP A 168 -11.88 -6.46 -21.71
N LEU A 169 -12.04 -5.13 -21.73
CA LEU A 169 -10.92 -4.19 -21.73
C LEU A 169 -10.20 -4.19 -20.37
N LEU A 170 -10.95 -4.14 -19.27
CA LEU A 170 -10.41 -4.22 -17.91
C LEU A 170 -9.67 -5.55 -17.66
N MET A 171 -10.20 -6.67 -18.17
CA MET A 171 -9.52 -7.97 -18.08
C MET A 171 -8.21 -8.01 -18.89
N LYS A 172 -8.16 -7.35 -20.05
CA LYS A 172 -6.92 -7.19 -20.84
C LYS A 172 -5.92 -6.28 -20.12
N GLU A 173 -6.36 -5.23 -19.45
CA GLU A 173 -5.51 -4.34 -18.65
C GLU A 173 -4.97 -5.05 -17.41
N LYS A 174 -5.82 -5.73 -16.64
CA LYS A 174 -5.43 -6.59 -15.51
C LYS A 174 -4.34 -7.59 -15.91
N SER A 175 -4.51 -8.30 -17.03
CA SER A 175 -3.51 -9.26 -17.51
C SER A 175 -2.18 -8.61 -17.92
N LYS A 176 -2.18 -7.34 -18.38
CA LYS A 176 -0.94 -6.59 -18.62
C LYS A 176 -0.27 -6.21 -17.30
N LEU A 177 -1.04 -5.70 -16.34
CA LEU A 177 -0.52 -5.31 -15.02
C LEU A 177 0.04 -6.51 -14.25
N GLU A 178 -0.62 -7.68 -14.31
CA GLU A 178 -0.11 -8.93 -13.74
C GLU A 178 1.24 -9.35 -14.35
N LYS A 179 1.41 -9.20 -15.67
CA LYS A 179 2.70 -9.46 -16.34
C LYS A 179 3.79 -8.48 -15.89
N THR A 180 3.49 -7.19 -15.88
CA THR A 180 4.43 -6.17 -15.40
C THR A 180 4.80 -6.38 -13.93
N LEU A 181 3.85 -6.77 -13.09
CA LEU A 181 4.11 -7.09 -11.68
C LEU A 181 5.05 -8.30 -11.56
N GLN A 182 4.81 -9.37 -12.33
CA GLN A 182 5.69 -10.53 -12.36
C GLN A 182 7.11 -10.20 -12.87
N GLU A 183 7.22 -9.32 -13.87
CA GLU A 183 8.50 -8.81 -14.37
C GLU A 183 9.26 -8.01 -13.29
N GLN A 184 8.56 -7.15 -12.54
CA GLN A 184 9.15 -6.41 -11.42
C GLN A 184 9.56 -7.34 -10.27
N ASP A 185 8.74 -8.32 -9.90
CA ASP A 185 9.07 -9.28 -8.84
C ASP A 185 10.32 -10.11 -9.22
N ASN A 186 10.38 -10.60 -10.47
CA ASN A 186 11.57 -11.29 -11.00
C ASN A 186 12.82 -10.39 -10.96
N ALA A 187 12.69 -9.09 -11.26
CA ALA A 187 13.78 -8.13 -11.19
C ALA A 187 14.23 -7.86 -9.75
N VAL A 188 13.29 -7.74 -8.79
CA VAL A 188 13.58 -7.59 -7.35
C VAL A 188 14.26 -8.84 -6.80
N GLN A 189 13.78 -10.05 -7.13
CA GLN A 189 14.44 -11.31 -6.75
C GLN A 189 15.88 -11.41 -7.29
N SER A 190 16.11 -10.97 -8.53
CA SER A 190 17.46 -10.94 -9.14
C SER A 190 18.38 -9.91 -8.45
N MET A 191 17.85 -8.72 -8.14
CA MET A 191 18.55 -7.70 -7.36
C MET A 191 18.90 -8.20 -5.96
N HIS A 192 17.97 -8.87 -5.27
CA HIS A 192 18.18 -9.40 -3.92
C HIS A 192 19.33 -10.40 -3.88
N LYS A 193 19.34 -11.40 -4.79
CA LYS A 193 20.45 -12.36 -4.93
C LYS A 193 21.80 -11.68 -5.19
N LYS A 194 21.80 -10.57 -5.93
CA LYS A 194 23.01 -9.80 -6.19
C LYS A 194 23.47 -8.98 -4.97
N VAL A 195 22.54 -8.51 -4.14
CA VAL A 195 22.87 -7.90 -2.84
C VAL A 195 23.44 -8.95 -1.89
N GLU A 196 22.79 -10.11 -1.74
CA GLU A 196 23.30 -11.23 -0.94
C GLU A 196 24.72 -11.62 -1.35
N GLN A 197 24.98 -11.74 -2.67
CA GLN A 197 26.32 -12.02 -3.19
C GLN A 197 27.33 -10.92 -2.80
N LEU A 198 27.00 -9.65 -3.03
CA LEU A 198 27.88 -8.53 -2.67
C LEU A 198 28.13 -8.43 -1.15
N GLU A 199 27.15 -8.78 -0.32
CA GLU A 199 27.30 -8.87 1.13
C GLU A 199 28.27 -9.99 1.53
N THR A 200 28.18 -11.17 0.89
CA THR A 200 29.16 -12.25 1.13
C THR A 200 30.57 -11.87 0.69
N GLU A 201 30.74 -11.28 -0.50
CA GLU A 201 32.04 -10.80 -1.01
C GLU A 201 32.63 -9.72 -0.07
N HIS A 202 31.81 -8.81 0.43
CA HIS A 202 32.22 -7.80 1.40
C HIS A 202 32.63 -8.41 2.75
N MET A 203 31.95 -9.44 3.23
CA MET A 203 32.33 -10.16 4.45
C MET A 203 33.66 -10.90 4.28
N ASP A 204 33.88 -11.59 3.16
CA ASP A 204 35.15 -12.25 2.85
C ASP A 204 36.32 -11.24 2.79
N CYS A 205 36.11 -10.09 2.14
CA CYS A 205 37.08 -8.99 2.12
C CYS A 205 37.35 -8.41 3.53
N SER A 206 36.30 -8.22 4.36
CA SER A 206 36.44 -7.72 5.72
C SER A 206 37.22 -8.68 6.62
N ASP A 207 36.94 -9.98 6.50
CA ASP A 207 37.64 -11.04 7.21
C ASP A 207 39.10 -11.18 6.74
N LEU A 208 39.38 -11.02 5.44
CA LEU A 208 40.75 -10.97 4.91
C LEU A 208 41.53 -9.78 5.47
N LEU A 209 40.95 -8.58 5.46
CA LEU A 209 41.56 -7.39 6.05
C LEU A 209 41.83 -7.59 7.55
N ARG A 210 40.89 -8.18 8.29
CA ARG A 210 41.06 -8.49 9.72
C ARG A 210 42.25 -9.43 9.97
N ARG A 211 42.40 -10.49 9.15
CA ARG A 211 43.56 -11.40 9.20
C ARG A 211 44.86 -10.67 8.91
N GLN A 212 44.91 -9.86 7.84
CA GLN A 212 46.08 -9.06 7.47
C GLN A 212 46.48 -8.07 8.58
N THR A 213 45.51 -7.39 9.22
CA THR A 213 45.77 -6.52 10.37
C THR A 213 46.38 -7.31 11.53
N SER A 214 45.84 -8.48 11.89
CA SER A 214 46.38 -9.33 12.95
C SER A 214 47.80 -9.85 12.62
N GLU A 215 48.08 -10.19 11.37
CA GLU A 215 49.43 -10.58 10.92
C GLU A 215 50.43 -9.42 11.03
N LEU A 216 50.03 -8.20 10.67
CA LEU A 216 50.84 -6.99 10.84
C LEU A 216 51.08 -6.65 12.32
N GLU A 217 50.10 -6.82 13.19
CA GLU A 217 50.25 -6.67 14.65
C GLU A 217 51.25 -7.69 15.22
N LEU A 218 51.14 -8.97 14.83
CA LEU A 218 52.11 -10.00 15.23
C LEU A 218 53.52 -9.73 14.69
N SER A 219 53.62 -9.22 13.46
CA SER A 219 54.89 -8.83 12.84
C SER A 219 55.55 -7.66 13.57
N THR A 220 54.80 -6.59 13.85
CA THR A 220 55.31 -5.41 14.59
C THR A 220 55.69 -5.75 16.03
N GLN A 221 54.91 -6.58 16.74
CA GLN A 221 55.28 -7.12 18.06
C GLN A 221 56.55 -7.99 18.02
N ARG A 222 56.80 -8.71 16.92
CA ARG A 222 58.04 -9.47 16.71
C ARG A 222 59.22 -8.55 16.44
N GLU A 223 59.03 -7.55 15.58
CA GLU A 223 60.04 -6.54 15.28
C GLU A 223 60.45 -5.76 16.54
N GLU A 224 59.50 -5.34 17.37
CA GLU A 224 59.78 -4.61 18.62
C GLU A 224 60.56 -5.47 19.63
N ARG A 225 60.28 -6.78 19.71
CA ARG A 225 61.08 -7.71 20.53
C ARG A 225 62.51 -7.84 20.00
N LEU A 226 62.67 -8.04 18.69
CA LEU A 226 64.00 -8.09 18.05
C LEU A 226 64.76 -6.78 18.22
N ARG A 227 64.07 -5.63 18.20
CA ARG A 227 64.66 -4.31 18.45
C ARG A 227 65.19 -4.19 19.88
N LYS A 228 64.42 -4.62 20.88
CA LYS A 228 64.85 -4.66 22.30
C LYS A 228 66.02 -5.62 22.52
N GLU A 229 66.02 -6.78 21.88
CA GLU A 229 67.15 -7.72 21.89
C GLU A 229 68.41 -7.12 21.23
N PHE A 230 68.25 -6.41 20.10
CA PHE A 230 69.33 -5.71 19.42
C PHE A 230 69.90 -4.54 20.25
N GLU A 231 69.05 -3.75 20.90
CA GLU A 231 69.47 -2.69 21.83
C GLU A 231 70.23 -3.27 23.03
N ALA A 232 69.76 -4.38 23.61
CA ALA A 232 70.42 -5.06 24.72
C ALA A 232 71.77 -5.68 24.33
N THR A 233 71.87 -6.30 23.15
CA THR A 233 73.15 -6.81 22.63
C THR A 233 74.11 -5.67 22.31
N THR A 234 73.64 -4.57 21.71
CA THR A 234 74.44 -3.35 21.46
C THR A 234 74.96 -2.72 22.76
N LEU A 235 74.17 -2.70 23.83
CA LEU A 235 74.61 -2.24 25.15
C LEU A 235 75.66 -3.19 25.75
N ARG A 236 75.48 -4.52 25.58
CA ARG A 236 76.45 -5.52 26.02
C ARG A 236 77.78 -5.43 25.27
N VAL A 237 77.75 -5.15 23.95
CA VAL A 237 78.95 -4.88 23.14
C VAL A 237 79.67 -3.65 23.68
N ARG A 238 78.98 -2.51 23.88
CA ARG A 238 79.60 -1.32 24.48
C ARG A 238 80.25 -1.59 25.84
N LYS A 239 79.59 -2.35 26.72
CA LYS A 239 80.18 -2.72 28.01
C LYS A 239 81.40 -3.64 27.87
N LEU A 240 81.45 -4.50 26.86
CA LEU A 240 82.64 -5.31 26.56
C LEU A 240 83.76 -4.45 25.98
N GLU A 241 83.45 -3.47 25.13
CA GLU A 241 84.42 -2.49 24.61
C GLU A 241 85.02 -1.63 25.75
N GLU A 242 84.17 -1.12 26.65
CA GLU A 242 84.59 -0.41 27.88
C GLU A 242 85.51 -1.28 28.76
N ASN A 243 85.16 -2.55 28.99
CA ASN A 243 86.00 -3.49 29.74
C ASN A 243 87.33 -3.78 29.05
N ILE A 244 87.34 -3.97 27.72
CA ILE A 244 88.56 -4.21 26.94
C ILE A 244 89.48 -2.99 27.00
N GLU A 245 88.93 -1.77 26.94
CA GLU A 245 89.72 -0.55 27.06
C GLU A 245 90.26 -0.33 28.47
N ALA A 246 89.49 -0.72 29.50
CA ALA A 246 89.97 -0.76 30.88
C ALA A 246 91.11 -1.79 31.08
N GLU A 247 91.01 -2.98 30.48
CA GLU A 247 92.10 -3.97 30.50
C GLU A 247 93.34 -3.47 29.74
N ARG A 248 93.17 -2.80 28.59
CA ARG A 248 94.27 -2.16 27.86
C ARG A 248 94.97 -1.09 28.70
N ALA A 249 94.20 -0.24 29.40
CA ALA A 249 94.75 0.77 30.30
C ALA A 249 95.53 0.13 31.46
N ALA A 250 94.97 -0.88 32.13
CA ALA A 250 95.65 -1.61 33.20
C ALA A 250 96.89 -2.37 32.71
N HIS A 251 96.87 -2.93 31.50
CA HIS A 251 98.03 -3.56 30.87
C HIS A 251 99.14 -2.53 30.55
N LEU A 252 98.78 -1.35 30.05
CA LEU A 252 99.73 -0.25 29.82
C LEU A 252 100.36 0.23 31.13
N GLU A 253 99.55 0.42 32.18
CA GLU A 253 100.04 0.78 33.52
C GLU A 253 101.01 -0.29 34.08
N SER A 254 100.63 -1.57 33.98
CA SER A 254 101.50 -2.70 34.34
C SER A 254 102.82 -2.72 33.55
N LYS A 255 102.77 -2.45 32.25
CA LYS A 255 103.95 -2.34 31.38
C LYS A 255 104.86 -1.20 31.83
N PHE A 256 104.31 0.00 32.09
CA PHE A 256 105.10 1.13 32.60
C PHE A 256 105.73 0.82 33.96
N ASN A 257 104.99 0.19 34.88
CA ASN A 257 105.53 -0.22 36.18
C ASN A 257 106.67 -1.24 36.03
N SER A 258 106.56 -2.18 35.08
CA SER A 258 107.63 -3.13 34.75
C SER A 258 108.88 -2.43 34.17
N GLU A 259 108.70 -1.46 33.26
CA GLU A 259 109.80 -0.66 32.70
C GLU A 259 110.51 0.17 33.79
N ILE A 260 109.78 0.74 34.74
CA ILE A 260 110.34 1.45 35.91
C ILE A 260 111.20 0.50 36.76
N ILE A 261 110.71 -0.72 37.03
CA ILE A 261 111.47 -1.73 37.80
C ILE A 261 112.74 -2.15 37.04
N GLN A 262 112.67 -2.35 35.72
CA GLN A 262 113.85 -2.70 34.90
C GLN A 262 114.91 -1.60 34.88
N LEU A 263 114.49 -0.33 34.79
CA LEU A 263 115.41 0.81 34.94
C LEU A 263 116.09 0.81 36.32
N ARG A 264 115.31 0.56 37.39
CA ARG A 264 115.85 0.52 38.75
C ARG A 264 116.85 -0.62 38.98
N ILE A 265 116.65 -1.78 38.35
CA ILE A 265 117.61 -2.89 38.38
C ILE A 265 118.91 -2.48 37.67
N ARG A 266 118.83 -1.86 36.49
CA ARG A 266 120.00 -1.39 35.73
C ARG A 266 120.83 -0.37 36.51
N ASP A 267 120.19 0.56 37.22
CA ASP A 267 120.90 1.53 38.07
C ASP A 267 121.69 0.84 39.19
N LEU A 268 121.10 -0.18 39.82
CA LEU A 268 121.73 -0.97 40.88
C LEU A 268 122.88 -1.84 40.35
N GLU A 269 122.74 -2.42 39.16
CA GLU A 269 123.81 -3.16 38.47
C GLU A 269 124.99 -2.24 38.10
N GLY A 270 124.70 -1.02 37.66
CA GLY A 270 125.71 0.01 37.38
C GLY A 270 126.49 0.40 38.63
N ALA A 271 125.79 0.70 39.73
CA ALA A 271 126.41 1.01 41.03
C ALA A 271 127.29 -0.16 41.54
N LEU A 272 126.81 -1.41 41.41
CA LEU A 272 127.56 -2.60 41.81
C LEU A 272 128.87 -2.78 41.03
N GLN A 273 128.92 -2.40 39.75
CA GLN A 273 130.15 -2.48 38.96
C GLN A 273 131.15 -1.36 39.28
N VAL A 274 130.68 -0.16 39.63
CA VAL A 274 131.55 0.90 40.15
C VAL A 274 132.20 0.47 41.46
N GLU A 275 131.42 -0.12 42.38
CA GLU A 275 131.94 -0.61 43.66
C GLU A 275 132.98 -1.73 43.49
N LYS A 276 132.77 -2.65 42.54
CA LYS A 276 133.76 -3.68 42.20
C LYS A 276 135.06 -3.12 41.61
N ALA A 277 134.98 -2.06 40.81
CA ALA A 277 136.16 -1.39 40.28
C ALA A 277 136.95 -0.70 41.40
N SER A 278 136.26 0.03 42.28
CA SER A 278 136.83 0.63 43.50
C SER A 278 137.51 -0.42 44.40
N GLN A 279 136.86 -1.57 44.63
CA GLN A 279 137.43 -2.66 45.41
C GLN A 279 138.70 -3.24 44.78
N ALA A 280 138.76 -3.36 43.46
CA ALA A 280 139.93 -3.87 42.75
C ALA A 280 141.13 -2.92 42.83
N GLU A 281 140.88 -1.60 42.78
CA GLU A 281 141.91 -0.56 42.94
C GLU A 281 142.50 -0.59 44.36
N ALA A 282 141.66 -0.63 45.39
CA ALA A 282 142.11 -0.75 46.79
C ALA A 282 142.92 -2.04 47.08
N VAL A 283 142.63 -3.13 46.38
CA VAL A 283 143.42 -4.38 46.47
C VAL A 283 144.79 -4.24 45.81
N ALA A 284 144.91 -3.50 44.70
CA ALA A 284 146.19 -3.24 44.05
C ALA A 284 147.12 -2.38 44.93
N ASP A 285 146.59 -1.34 45.56
CA ASP A 285 147.34 -0.47 46.48
C ASP A 285 147.88 -1.24 47.70
N LEU A 286 147.07 -2.13 48.28
CA LEU A 286 147.51 -3.00 49.39
C LEU A 286 148.65 -3.95 48.98
N GLU A 287 148.65 -4.44 47.74
CA GLU A 287 149.71 -5.32 47.23
C GLU A 287 151.01 -4.54 46.95
N MET A 288 150.96 -3.24 46.61
CA MET A 288 152.16 -2.38 46.55
C MET A 288 152.78 -2.18 47.94
N ILE A 289 151.99 -1.72 48.93
CA ILE A 289 152.48 -1.45 50.30
C ILE A 289 153.15 -2.70 50.90
N LYS A 290 152.54 -3.88 50.67
CA LYS A 290 153.07 -5.19 51.08
C LYS A 290 154.42 -5.56 50.47
N ASN A 291 154.78 -4.99 49.32
CA ASN A 291 156.10 -5.20 48.71
C ASN A 291 157.14 -4.20 49.25
N GLU A 292 156.78 -2.95 49.52
CA GLU A 292 157.66 -1.97 50.16
C GLU A 292 158.14 -2.46 51.55
N PHE A 293 157.23 -3.05 52.35
CA PHE A 293 157.59 -3.63 53.65
C PHE A 293 158.68 -4.73 53.56
N LYS A 294 158.69 -5.54 52.50
CA LYS A 294 159.71 -6.60 52.31
C LYS A 294 161.10 -6.04 52.01
N GLU A 295 161.18 -4.92 51.28
CA GLU A 295 162.47 -4.26 51.04
C GLU A 295 163.05 -3.65 52.31
N VAL A 296 162.19 -3.10 53.18
CA VAL A 296 162.59 -2.57 54.50
C VAL A 296 163.11 -3.69 55.42
N GLU A 297 162.44 -4.84 55.50
CA GLU A 297 162.94 -6.01 56.26
C GLU A 297 164.30 -6.50 55.73
N ALA A 298 164.47 -6.55 54.40
CA ALA A 298 165.72 -6.95 53.77
C ALA A 298 166.88 -5.93 53.96
N ALA A 299 166.57 -4.67 54.26
CA ALA A 299 167.56 -3.67 54.67
C ALA A 299 167.94 -3.83 56.15
N TYR A 300 166.96 -4.05 57.02
CA TYR A 300 167.16 -4.21 58.46
C TYR A 300 168.07 -5.40 58.82
N GLU A 301 167.86 -6.57 58.22
CA GLU A 301 168.70 -7.76 58.52
C GLU A 301 170.16 -7.60 58.04
N ARG A 302 170.42 -6.81 56.99
CA ARG A 302 171.80 -6.48 56.57
C ARG A 302 172.52 -5.60 57.58
N GLU A 303 171.85 -4.56 58.07
CA GLU A 303 172.42 -3.63 59.06
C GLU A 303 172.75 -4.34 60.38
N LYS A 304 171.83 -5.22 60.82
CA LYS A 304 171.98 -6.08 62.00
C LYS A 304 173.21 -7.00 61.95
N HIS A 305 173.51 -7.61 60.79
CA HIS A 305 174.71 -8.43 60.62
C HIS A 305 176.00 -7.58 60.64
N SER A 306 175.98 -6.41 60.01
CA SER A 306 177.11 -5.45 60.02
C SER A 306 177.43 -4.95 61.45
N ALA A 307 176.40 -4.67 62.24
CA ALA A 307 176.54 -4.30 63.65
C ALA A 307 177.15 -5.43 64.50
N GLN A 308 176.77 -6.69 64.25
CA GLN A 308 177.31 -7.85 64.96
C GLN A 308 178.81 -8.08 64.68
N GLU A 309 179.28 -7.95 63.43
CA GLU A 309 180.72 -7.98 63.13
C GLU A 309 181.48 -6.84 63.81
N SER A 310 180.88 -5.64 63.84
CA SER A 310 181.49 -4.45 64.45
C SER A 310 181.66 -4.62 65.97
N PHE A 311 180.67 -5.22 66.63
CA PHE A 311 180.73 -5.57 68.05
C PHE A 311 181.82 -6.60 68.37
N ALA A 312 181.99 -7.62 67.52
CA ALA A 312 183.03 -8.64 67.67
C ALA A 312 184.45 -8.05 67.57
N LYS A 313 184.67 -7.07 66.68
CA LYS A 313 185.94 -6.33 66.54
C LYS A 313 186.22 -5.45 67.76
N LEU A 314 185.19 -4.79 68.32
CA LEU A 314 185.32 -3.96 69.52
C LEU A 314 185.74 -4.77 70.76
N SER A 315 185.09 -5.91 70.98
CA SER A 315 185.34 -6.78 72.16
C SER A 315 186.74 -7.44 72.16
N LEU A 316 187.43 -7.48 71.01
CA LEU A 316 188.83 -7.89 70.94
C LEU A 316 189.77 -6.81 71.51
N LEU A 317 189.55 -5.55 71.10
CA LEU A 317 190.34 -4.38 71.53
C LEU A 317 190.18 -4.06 73.02
N GLU A 318 188.97 -4.19 73.56
CA GLU A 318 188.71 -4.02 75.00
C GLU A 318 189.55 -4.98 75.85
N ARG A 319 189.74 -6.23 75.38
CA ARG A 319 190.50 -7.27 76.09
C ARG A 319 192.00 -6.98 76.10
N GLU A 320 192.53 -6.43 75.01
CA GLU A 320 193.92 -5.97 74.93
C GLU A 320 194.18 -4.74 75.81
N TYR A 321 193.23 -3.79 75.83
CA TYR A 321 193.29 -2.61 76.70
C TYR A 321 193.30 -2.99 78.19
N PHE A 322 192.40 -3.89 78.62
CA PHE A 322 192.29 -4.33 80.01
C PHE A 322 193.56 -5.04 80.50
N SER A 323 194.16 -5.88 79.66
CA SER A 323 195.44 -6.57 79.94
C SER A 323 196.59 -5.58 80.17
N LYS A 324 196.65 -4.50 79.39
CA LYS A 324 197.70 -3.47 79.48
C LYS A 324 197.53 -2.57 80.70
N ASN A 325 196.29 -2.25 81.06
CA ASN A 325 195.97 -1.39 82.20
C ASN A 325 196.30 -2.08 83.55
N LYS A 326 196.12 -3.41 83.64
CA LYS A 326 196.45 -4.18 84.85
C LYS A 326 197.94 -4.07 85.24
N LYS A 327 198.85 -4.24 84.28
CA LYS A 327 200.31 -4.16 84.52
C LYS A 327 200.76 -2.78 85.02
N LEU A 328 200.19 -1.71 84.45
CA LEU A 328 200.49 -0.34 84.84
C LEU A 328 200.03 -0.02 86.28
N ASN A 329 198.90 -0.59 86.72
CA ASN A 329 198.40 -0.39 88.07
C ASN A 329 199.25 -1.13 89.13
N GLU A 330 199.87 -2.25 88.77
CA GLU A 330 200.80 -2.98 89.65
C GLU A 330 202.09 -2.18 89.90
N GLU A 331 202.64 -1.47 88.89
CA GLU A 331 203.81 -0.59 89.05
C GLU A 331 203.50 0.66 89.91
N ILE A 332 202.28 1.19 89.86
CA ILE A 332 201.87 2.40 90.61
C ILE A 332 201.80 2.13 92.13
N GLU A 333 201.32 0.96 92.56
CA GLU A 333 201.24 0.64 93.99
C GLU A 333 202.62 0.43 94.64
N GLU A 334 203.59 -0.10 93.90
CA GLU A 334 204.96 -0.24 94.39
C GLU A 334 205.59 1.14 94.68
N GLN A 335 205.33 2.15 93.82
CA GLN A 335 205.82 3.52 94.02
C GLN A 335 205.13 4.25 95.19
N LYS A 336 203.83 4.05 95.42
CA LYS A 336 203.11 4.64 96.57
C LYS A 336 203.71 4.22 97.91
N LYS A 337 204.20 2.98 98.00
CA LYS A 337 204.87 2.44 99.19
C LYS A 337 206.12 3.25 99.58
N VAL A 338 206.91 3.65 98.59
CA VAL A 338 208.12 4.47 98.77
C VAL A 338 207.79 5.90 99.22
N ILE A 339 206.74 6.50 98.66
CA ILE A 339 206.28 7.85 99.01
C ILE A 339 205.81 7.92 100.48
N THR A 340 205.11 6.88 100.94
CA THR A 340 204.53 6.82 102.30
C THR A 340 205.58 6.94 103.41
N ASP A 341 206.78 6.40 103.20
CA ASP A 341 207.85 6.42 104.21
C ASP A 341 208.62 7.75 104.24
N LEU A 342 208.70 8.47 103.11
CA LEU A 342 209.23 9.83 103.05
C LEU A 342 208.31 10.83 103.77
N SER A 343 206.98 10.68 103.66
CA SER A 343 206.00 11.59 104.28
C SER A 343 206.10 11.63 105.81
N LYS A 344 206.44 10.51 106.48
CA LYS A 344 206.63 10.47 107.95
C LYS A 344 207.79 11.34 108.45
N ARG A 345 208.80 11.60 107.61
CA ARG A 345 209.92 12.51 107.95
C ARG A 345 209.55 13.98 107.84
N LEU A 346 208.57 14.33 107.01
CA LEU A 346 208.14 15.72 106.81
C LEU A 346 207.30 16.24 107.99
N GLN A 347 206.40 15.40 108.49
CA GLN A 347 205.39 15.76 109.49
C GLN A 347 205.96 16.20 110.87
N TYR A 348 207.22 15.89 111.18
CA TYR A 348 207.88 16.38 112.39
C TYR A 348 208.35 17.83 112.28
N ASN A 349 208.61 18.33 111.06
CA ASN A 349 209.13 19.68 110.82
C ASN A 349 208.04 20.76 110.88
N GLU A 350 206.85 20.48 110.33
CA GLU A 350 205.77 21.48 110.20
C GLU A 350 205.22 21.97 111.55
N LYS A 351 205.35 21.17 112.61
CA LYS A 351 204.88 21.54 113.96
C LYS A 351 205.62 22.75 114.55
N SER A 352 206.78 23.14 113.98
CA SER A 352 207.56 24.30 114.41
C SER A 352 207.13 25.63 113.76
N CYS A 353 206.23 25.64 112.78
CA CYS A 353 205.88 26.86 112.02
C CYS A 353 204.58 27.56 112.48
N SER A 354 203.62 26.83 113.07
CA SER A 354 202.29 27.40 113.35
C SER A 354 202.26 28.48 114.43
N GLU A 355 203.25 28.51 115.33
CA GLU A 355 203.27 29.44 116.48
C GLU A 355 203.68 30.88 116.11
N LEU A 356 204.15 31.13 114.86
CA LEU A 356 204.62 32.44 114.41
C LEU A 356 203.57 33.30 113.67
N GLN A 357 202.40 32.75 113.33
CA GLN A 357 201.47 33.41 112.39
C GLN A 357 200.25 34.08 113.03
N GLU A 358 199.98 33.86 114.32
CA GLU A 358 198.83 34.47 115.03
C GLU A 358 199.04 35.96 115.38
N GLU A 359 200.26 36.50 115.31
CA GLU A 359 200.50 37.94 115.52
C GLU A 359 199.84 38.85 114.47
N LEU A 360 199.36 38.31 113.33
CA LEU A 360 198.76 39.09 112.25
C LEU A 360 197.30 39.54 112.51
N VAL A 361 196.64 39.04 113.56
CA VAL A 361 195.19 39.22 113.82
C VAL A 361 194.70 40.68 113.79
N MET A 362 195.47 41.63 114.32
CA MET A 362 194.87 42.83 114.93
C MET A 362 194.68 44.05 114.01
N ALA A 363 195.11 44.02 112.74
CA ALA A 363 195.43 45.26 112.02
C ALA A 363 194.29 45.97 111.23
N LYS A 364 193.38 45.28 110.52
CA LYS A 364 192.54 45.93 109.46
C LYS A 364 191.03 45.68 109.50
N LYS A 365 190.50 45.71 110.71
CA LYS A 365 189.08 45.66 111.09
C LYS A 365 188.31 46.98 110.81
N HIS A 366 188.40 47.57 109.60
CA HIS A 366 187.86 48.93 109.38
C HIS A 366 187.15 49.30 108.05
N GLN A 367 186.77 48.34 107.19
CA GLN A 367 185.98 48.67 105.98
C GLN A 367 184.73 47.80 105.82
N ALA A 368 183.80 47.94 106.77
CA ALA A 368 182.47 47.34 106.76
C ALA A 368 181.43 48.41 107.13
N PHE A 369 180.76 49.02 106.13
CA PHE A 369 179.68 49.99 106.43
C PHE A 369 178.58 50.23 105.36
N LEU A 370 178.78 50.01 104.05
CA LEU A 370 178.06 50.85 103.06
C LEU A 370 177.11 50.23 102.01
N VAL A 371 176.63 49.00 102.13
CA VAL A 371 175.50 48.52 101.27
C VAL A 371 174.48 47.64 102.02
N GLU A 372 174.16 48.00 103.25
CA GLU A 372 172.94 47.52 103.94
C GLU A 372 171.82 48.56 103.72
N THR A 373 171.19 48.57 102.54
CA THR A 373 169.90 49.28 102.36
C THR A 373 169.15 48.80 101.12
N CYS A 374 167.86 48.50 101.30
CA CYS A 374 166.85 48.25 100.27
C CYS A 374 167.16 47.10 99.29
N GLU A 375 166.83 45.83 99.55
CA GLU A 375 165.70 45.30 100.32
C GLU A 375 164.31 45.82 99.88
N ASN A 376 163.36 44.89 99.75
CA ASN A 376 161.91 45.11 99.85
C ASN A 376 161.28 46.21 98.99
N ASN A 377 160.82 45.79 97.80
CA ASN A 377 159.55 46.12 97.13
C ASN A 377 159.73 45.78 95.63
N VAL A 378 158.75 45.31 94.87
CA VAL A 378 157.34 44.97 95.11
C VAL A 378 157.04 43.87 94.06
N LYS A 379 156.58 42.67 94.43
CA LYS A 379 155.20 42.33 94.82
C LYS A 379 154.18 42.49 93.68
N GLU A 380 153.36 41.45 93.51
CA GLU A 380 151.91 41.58 93.42
C GLU A 380 151.31 42.64 92.47
N LEU A 381 151.56 42.59 91.15
CA LEU A 381 150.72 43.26 90.14
C LEU A 381 150.70 42.43 88.85
N GLU A 382 149.58 41.92 88.30
CA GLU A 382 148.19 41.75 88.76
C GLU A 382 147.69 40.42 88.11
N SER A 383 146.83 39.57 88.68
CA SER A 383 145.81 39.70 89.72
C SER A 383 144.66 40.66 89.40
N ILE A 384 143.66 40.12 88.68
CA ILE A 384 142.24 40.47 88.81
C ILE A 384 141.86 41.85 88.25
N LEU A 385 140.61 41.95 87.75
CA LEU A 385 139.99 43.22 87.35
C LEU A 385 140.74 43.89 86.18
N ASP A 386 140.21 44.90 85.49
CA ASP A 386 138.83 45.29 85.23
C ASP A 386 138.87 46.07 83.90
N SER A 387 137.75 46.63 83.47
CA SER A 387 137.73 47.99 82.93
C SER A 387 138.35 48.31 81.57
N PHE A 388 137.77 49.21 80.79
CA PHE A 388 136.39 49.73 80.64
C PHE A 388 136.60 50.61 79.38
N THR A 389 135.94 50.34 78.24
CA THR A 389 134.84 51.16 77.70
C THR A 389 135.20 52.55 77.11
N VAL A 390 134.15 53.34 76.83
CA VAL A 390 134.05 54.80 77.03
C VAL A 390 134.51 55.62 75.81
N SER A 391 133.75 56.63 75.34
CA SER A 391 132.47 57.21 75.83
C SER A 391 131.85 58.20 74.83
N GLY A 392 130.62 58.64 75.11
CA GLY A 392 130.02 59.88 74.58
C GLY A 392 129.18 59.63 73.32
N GLN A 393 127.85 59.46 73.34
CA GLN A 393 126.77 60.00 74.20
C GLN A 393 126.54 61.52 74.02
N TRP A 394 125.27 61.94 74.25
CA TRP A 394 124.68 63.31 74.23
C TRP A 394 124.17 63.75 72.83
N THR A 395 123.00 64.38 72.60
CA THR A 395 121.78 64.79 73.37
C THR A 395 120.70 65.29 72.35
N SER A 396 119.39 65.49 72.58
CA SER A 396 118.39 65.17 73.63
C SER A 396 116.95 65.52 73.13
N GLY A 397 115.88 65.00 73.76
CA GLY A 397 114.51 65.56 73.73
C GLY A 397 113.56 65.04 72.61
N ILE A 398 112.27 64.65 72.78
CA ILE A 398 111.15 64.82 73.75
C ILE A 398 110.00 65.74 73.25
N HIS A 399 108.79 65.15 73.20
CA HIS A 399 107.41 65.70 73.25
C HIS A 399 106.70 66.44 72.08
N LYS A 400 105.61 65.78 71.62
CA LYS A 400 104.19 66.20 71.55
C LYS A 400 103.68 67.36 70.64
N ASP A 401 102.67 66.96 69.84
CA ASP A 401 101.30 67.51 69.70
C ASP A 401 100.81 68.29 68.46
N THR A 402 99.53 68.03 68.16
CA THR A 402 98.53 68.83 67.40
C THR A 402 98.48 68.98 65.86
N ALA A 403 97.31 68.57 65.32
CA ALA A 403 96.43 69.26 64.35
C ALA A 403 96.53 69.11 62.79
N LYS A 404 95.32 68.94 62.20
CA LYS A 404 94.86 69.13 60.80
C LYS A 404 95.03 70.61 60.32
N PRO A 405 94.79 71.04 59.05
CA PRO A 405 93.93 70.46 57.96
C PRO A 405 94.53 70.50 56.52
N PRO A 406 93.78 70.14 55.44
CA PRO A 406 94.35 69.87 54.11
C PRO A 406 93.94 70.83 52.95
N SER A 407 94.61 70.59 51.80
CA SER A 407 94.15 70.72 50.39
C SER A 407 94.55 71.95 49.55
N PHE A 408 95.26 71.66 48.44
CA PHE A 408 95.15 72.35 47.14
C PHE A 408 95.53 71.39 45.97
N SER A 409 95.04 70.14 46.02
CA SER A 409 95.19 69.16 44.93
C SER A 409 93.83 68.72 44.34
N VAL A 410 92.73 69.19 44.93
CA VAL A 410 91.35 68.85 44.55
C VAL A 410 90.92 69.50 43.23
N VAL A 411 91.52 70.63 42.85
CA VAL A 411 91.04 71.50 41.75
C VAL A 411 91.30 70.92 40.35
N LEU A 412 92.39 70.17 40.13
CA LEU A 412 92.69 69.58 38.81
C LEU A 412 92.01 68.22 38.57
N GLU A 413 91.67 67.50 39.65
CA GLU A 413 91.02 66.19 39.56
C GLU A 413 89.51 66.31 39.27
N THR A 414 88.87 67.42 39.68
CA THR A 414 87.47 67.72 39.35
C THR A 414 87.26 67.91 37.85
N LEU A 415 88.15 68.65 37.17
CA LEU A 415 88.01 68.95 35.74
C LEU A 415 88.13 67.70 34.83
N ARG A 416 88.93 66.69 35.23
CA ARG A 416 88.95 65.40 34.51
C ARG A 416 87.65 64.62 34.67
N ARG A 417 87.12 64.51 35.89
CA ARG A 417 85.84 63.81 36.13
C ARG A 417 84.68 64.45 35.38
N THR A 418 84.60 65.79 35.33
CA THR A 418 83.50 66.47 34.61
C THR A 418 83.55 66.23 33.10
N LEU A 419 84.75 66.15 32.49
CA LEU A 419 84.87 65.91 31.04
C LEU A 419 84.42 64.50 30.66
N THR A 420 84.83 63.48 31.42
CA THR A 420 84.42 62.08 31.21
C THR A 420 82.92 61.88 31.44
N ASP A 421 82.33 62.55 32.44
CA ASP A 421 80.88 62.52 32.68
C ASP A 421 80.07 63.08 31.50
N TYR A 422 80.55 64.12 30.81
CA TYR A 422 79.88 64.65 29.60
C TYR A 422 80.06 63.76 28.38
N GLN A 423 81.19 63.05 28.27
CA GLN A 423 81.45 62.11 27.17
C GLN A 423 80.57 60.86 27.31
N ASN A 424 80.47 60.28 28.51
CA ASN A 424 79.60 59.14 28.79
C ASN A 424 78.11 59.50 28.60
N LYS A 425 77.66 60.68 29.08
CA LYS A 425 76.27 61.13 28.87
C LYS A 425 75.90 61.32 27.40
N LEU A 426 76.86 61.62 26.52
CA LEU A 426 76.61 61.73 25.07
C LEU A 426 76.48 60.34 24.43
N GLU A 427 77.31 59.38 24.85
CA GLU A 427 77.26 57.99 24.42
C GLU A 427 75.97 57.31 24.93
N ASP A 428 75.61 57.50 26.20
CA ASP A 428 74.37 56.99 26.80
C ASP A 428 73.13 57.57 26.08
N ALA A 429 73.08 58.88 25.83
CA ALA A 429 71.98 59.51 25.09
C ALA A 429 71.89 59.05 23.62
N SER A 430 73.02 58.73 22.98
CA SER A 430 73.06 58.17 21.63
C SER A 430 72.53 56.72 21.59
N ASN A 431 72.89 55.92 22.59
CA ASN A 431 72.42 54.55 22.75
C ASN A 431 70.94 54.49 23.18
N GLU A 432 70.47 55.43 24.01
CA GLU A 432 69.04 55.63 24.29
C GLU A 432 68.28 56.06 23.04
N LEU A 433 68.80 56.98 22.22
CA LEU A 433 68.15 57.40 20.97
C LEU A 433 68.01 56.24 19.97
N ASN A 434 69.06 55.43 19.80
CA ASN A 434 69.01 54.23 18.97
C ASN A 434 68.07 53.16 19.56
N SER A 435 68.03 52.99 20.88
CA SER A 435 67.08 52.12 21.58
C SER A 435 65.62 52.57 21.34
N VAL A 436 65.34 53.87 21.48
CA VAL A 436 64.02 54.47 21.23
C VAL A 436 63.63 54.36 19.75
N ASN A 437 64.57 54.52 18.82
CA ASN A 437 64.26 54.38 17.39
C ASN A 437 64.00 52.91 17.00
N ASN A 438 64.76 51.96 17.55
CA ASN A 438 64.48 50.52 17.41
C ASN A 438 63.14 50.15 18.05
N ALA A 439 62.80 50.70 19.22
CA ALA A 439 61.51 50.51 19.86
C ALA A 439 60.36 51.11 19.04
N LYS A 440 60.58 52.23 18.34
CA LYS A 440 59.63 52.86 17.43
C LYS A 440 59.41 52.04 16.15
N GLU A 441 60.47 51.51 15.53
CA GLU A 441 60.34 50.61 14.37
C GLU A 441 59.65 49.29 14.75
N LYS A 442 59.97 48.75 15.94
CA LYS A 442 59.27 47.60 16.51
C LYS A 442 57.79 47.89 16.78
N ALA A 443 57.46 49.02 17.39
CA ALA A 443 56.08 49.45 17.61
C ALA A 443 55.33 49.70 16.29
N SER A 444 56.00 50.22 15.25
CA SER A 444 55.41 50.42 13.92
C SER A 444 55.12 49.09 13.22
N SER A 445 56.05 48.14 13.26
CA SER A 445 55.85 46.81 12.67
C SER A 445 54.84 45.95 13.45
N GLU A 446 54.76 46.11 14.78
CA GLU A 446 53.68 45.55 15.60
C GLU A 446 52.33 46.21 15.27
N LEU A 447 52.27 47.53 15.07
CA LEU A 447 51.06 48.23 14.65
C LEU A 447 50.59 47.75 13.27
N ASP A 448 51.47 47.64 12.29
CA ASP A 448 51.12 47.11 10.96
C ASP A 448 50.70 45.63 11.03
N SER A 449 51.32 44.81 11.88
CA SER A 449 50.89 43.44 12.14
C SER A 449 49.49 43.37 12.77
N THR A 450 49.18 44.23 13.74
CA THR A 450 47.83 44.29 14.34
C THR A 450 46.80 44.80 13.34
N LYS A 451 47.14 45.76 12.48
CA LYS A 451 46.28 46.25 11.40
C LYS A 451 45.95 45.16 10.38
N GLN A 452 46.94 44.39 9.93
CA GLN A 452 46.72 43.24 9.04
C GLN A 452 45.85 42.16 9.71
N LYS A 453 46.04 41.90 11.02
CA LYS A 453 45.16 40.98 11.78
C LYS A 453 43.73 41.52 11.86
N ILE A 454 43.53 42.82 12.08
CA ILE A 454 42.20 43.45 12.10
C ILE A 454 41.53 43.37 10.72
N GLU A 455 42.25 43.61 9.62
CA GLU A 455 41.72 43.44 8.26
C GLU A 455 41.34 41.97 7.97
N ALA A 456 42.19 41.01 8.37
CA ALA A 456 41.90 39.59 8.25
C ALA A 456 40.68 39.15 9.10
N HIS A 457 40.58 39.63 10.35
CA HIS A 457 39.41 39.38 11.19
C HIS A 457 38.14 40.02 10.62
N THR A 458 38.23 41.24 10.09
CA THR A 458 37.09 41.94 9.45
C THR A 458 36.59 41.17 8.23
N LYS A 459 37.50 40.66 7.40
CA LYS A 459 37.15 39.79 6.28
C LYS A 459 36.50 38.49 6.75
N ASN A 460 37.08 37.80 7.73
CA ASN A 460 36.51 36.57 8.28
C ASN A 460 35.12 36.78 8.91
N ILE A 461 34.89 37.91 9.59
CA ILE A 461 33.57 38.28 10.13
C ILE A 461 32.56 38.46 8.99
N LYS A 462 32.95 39.11 7.90
CA LYS A 462 32.07 39.28 6.73
C LYS A 462 31.77 37.94 6.05
N ASP A 463 32.78 37.11 5.82
CA ASP A 463 32.61 35.77 5.24
C ASP A 463 31.70 34.87 6.11
N LEU A 464 31.72 35.06 7.45
CA LEU A 464 30.81 34.38 8.38
C LEU A 464 29.38 34.98 8.37
N GLN A 465 29.23 36.29 8.20
CA GLN A 465 27.94 36.95 8.05
C GLN A 465 27.23 36.53 6.76
N ASP A 466 27.95 36.46 5.63
CA ASP A 466 27.42 36.03 4.35
C ASP A 466 26.97 34.56 4.42
N LYS A 467 27.80 33.67 5.00
CA LYS A 467 27.42 32.26 5.28
C LYS A 467 26.20 32.15 6.19
N LEU A 468 26.09 32.97 7.24
CA LEU A 468 24.93 32.97 8.14
C LEU A 468 23.66 33.41 7.41
N ALA A 469 23.76 34.38 6.49
CA ALA A 469 22.64 34.81 5.66
C ALA A 469 22.18 33.70 4.70
N ASP A 470 23.09 32.96 4.09
CA ASP A 470 22.75 31.84 3.21
C ASP A 470 22.11 30.66 3.97
N VAL A 471 22.68 30.27 5.12
CA VAL A 471 22.06 29.29 6.02
C VAL A 471 20.66 29.75 6.48
N SER A 472 20.46 31.05 6.71
CA SER A 472 19.14 31.59 7.04
C SER A 472 18.12 31.45 5.90
N LYS A 473 18.54 31.64 4.64
CA LYS A 473 17.70 31.41 3.45
C LYS A 473 17.32 29.93 3.33
N GLU A 474 18.30 29.03 3.42
CA GLU A 474 18.05 27.57 3.37
C GLU A 474 17.07 27.13 4.46
N LEU A 475 17.25 27.62 5.68
CA LEU A 475 16.36 27.35 6.82
C LEU A 475 14.95 27.89 6.57
N SER A 476 14.79 29.08 5.99
CA SER A 476 13.46 29.59 5.62
C SER A 476 12.77 28.72 4.55
N HIS A 477 13.50 28.26 3.54
CA HIS A 477 12.98 27.39 2.49
C HIS A 477 12.62 25.99 3.02
N LEU A 478 13.40 25.46 3.97
CA LEU A 478 13.05 24.22 4.69
C LEU A 478 11.78 24.38 5.52
N ARG A 479 11.60 25.52 6.22
CA ARG A 479 10.34 25.82 6.95
C ARG A 479 9.13 25.85 6.03
N THR A 480 9.23 26.48 4.85
CA THR A 480 8.14 26.45 3.86
C THR A 480 7.81 25.02 3.42
N LYS A 481 8.83 24.22 3.08
CA LYS A 481 8.64 22.80 2.72
C LYS A 481 8.04 21.94 3.84
N CYS A 482 8.29 22.28 5.11
CA CYS A 482 7.62 21.65 6.24
C CYS A 482 6.14 22.03 6.29
N ALA A 483 5.80 23.32 6.15
CA ALA A 483 4.41 23.79 6.12
C ALA A 483 3.62 23.20 4.94
N ASP A 484 4.21 23.10 3.75
CA ASP A 484 3.59 22.47 2.57
C ASP A 484 3.26 20.99 2.83
N ARG A 485 4.16 20.27 3.51
CA ARG A 485 3.95 18.87 3.91
C ARG A 485 2.90 18.73 5.01
N GLU A 486 2.85 19.62 5.99
CA GLU A 486 1.82 19.64 7.03
C GLU A 486 0.43 19.93 6.44
N ALA A 487 0.34 20.82 5.45
CA ALA A 487 -0.88 21.06 4.68
C ALA A 487 -1.32 19.80 3.91
N LEU A 488 -0.41 19.15 3.19
CA LEU A 488 -0.70 17.89 2.49
C LEU A 488 -1.16 16.77 3.43
N ILE A 489 -0.49 16.60 4.58
CA ILE A 489 -0.89 15.63 5.61
C ILE A 489 -2.30 15.95 6.14
N SER A 490 -2.64 17.22 6.30
CA SER A 490 -3.97 17.65 6.74
C SER A 490 -5.05 17.31 5.71
N THR A 491 -4.78 17.54 4.41
CA THR A 491 -5.69 17.14 3.32
C THR A 491 -5.88 15.62 3.27
N LEU A 492 -4.78 14.84 3.26
CA LEU A 492 -4.82 13.38 3.24
C LEU A 492 -5.57 12.80 4.46
N LYS A 493 -5.49 13.45 5.62
CA LYS A 493 -6.23 13.06 6.82
C LYS A 493 -7.74 13.26 6.67
N VAL A 494 -8.17 14.34 6.01
CA VAL A 494 -9.59 14.59 5.69
C VAL A 494 -10.09 13.60 4.63
N GLU A 495 -9.30 13.34 3.59
CA GLU A 495 -9.62 12.33 2.57
C GLU A 495 -9.77 10.93 3.18
N LEU A 496 -8.88 10.53 4.09
CA LEU A 496 -8.99 9.27 4.82
C LEU A 496 -10.27 9.19 5.67
N GLN A 497 -10.66 10.28 6.35
CA GLN A 497 -11.92 10.31 7.09
C GLN A 497 -13.14 10.19 6.16
N ASN A 498 -13.11 10.83 4.99
CA ASN A 498 -14.17 10.73 3.99
C ASN A 498 -14.29 9.30 3.44
N VAL A 499 -13.17 8.66 3.12
CA VAL A 499 -13.13 7.26 2.64
C VAL A 499 -13.66 6.30 3.70
N LEU A 500 -13.26 6.47 4.97
CA LEU A 500 -13.80 5.67 6.08
C LEU A 500 -15.31 5.83 6.23
N HIS A 501 -15.83 7.06 6.13
CA HIS A 501 -17.28 7.31 6.22
C HIS A 501 -18.06 6.71 5.04
N CYS A 502 -17.52 6.81 3.81
CA CYS A 502 -18.10 6.15 2.64
C CYS A 502 -18.12 4.62 2.81
N TRP A 503 -17.03 4.02 3.29
CA TRP A 503 -16.96 2.58 3.55
C TRP A 503 -17.94 2.13 4.64
N GLU A 504 -18.12 2.89 5.73
CA GLU A 504 -19.12 2.60 6.76
C GLU A 504 -20.55 2.63 6.18
N LYS A 505 -20.85 3.58 5.30
CA LYS A 505 -22.13 3.68 4.61
C LYS A 505 -22.36 2.50 3.66
N GLU A 506 -21.39 2.15 2.83
CA GLU A 506 -21.48 0.99 1.93
C GLU A 506 -21.63 -0.31 2.71
N LYS A 507 -20.90 -0.47 3.82
CA LYS A 507 -21.03 -1.63 4.72
C LYS A 507 -22.42 -1.74 5.32
N ALA A 508 -23.03 -0.63 5.72
CA ALA A 508 -24.42 -0.62 6.21
C ALA A 508 -25.42 -0.96 5.09
N GLN A 509 -25.20 -0.47 3.88
CA GLN A 509 -26.04 -0.76 2.72
C GLN A 509 -25.93 -2.24 2.29
N ALA A 510 -24.72 -2.81 2.31
CA ALA A 510 -24.50 -4.24 2.04
C ALA A 510 -25.23 -5.13 3.05
N ALA A 511 -25.13 -4.81 4.35
CA ALA A 511 -25.87 -5.51 5.40
C ALA A 511 -27.40 -5.41 5.22
N GLN A 512 -27.91 -4.28 4.71
CA GLN A 512 -29.33 -4.15 4.36
C GLN A 512 -29.71 -5.05 3.18
N SER A 513 -28.92 -5.05 2.09
CA SER A 513 -29.20 -5.92 0.93
C SER A 513 -29.13 -7.40 1.29
N ASP A 514 -28.22 -7.80 2.17
CA ASP A 514 -28.14 -9.19 2.67
C ASP A 514 -29.41 -9.58 3.45
N CYS A 515 -29.94 -8.68 4.29
CA CYS A 515 -31.22 -8.89 4.98
C CYS A 515 -32.41 -8.97 4.00
N GLU A 516 -32.39 -8.21 2.90
CA GLU A 516 -33.44 -8.26 1.87
C GLU A 516 -33.35 -9.55 1.03
N LEU A 517 -32.15 -9.98 0.64
CA LEU A 517 -31.89 -11.26 -0.01
C LEU A 517 -32.31 -12.45 0.87
N GLN A 518 -32.05 -12.39 2.17
CA GLN A 518 -32.48 -13.43 3.10
C GLN A 518 -34.00 -13.55 3.19
N LYS A 519 -34.73 -12.42 3.24
CA LYS A 519 -36.21 -12.41 3.20
C LYS A 519 -36.75 -12.97 1.89
N LEU A 520 -36.14 -12.59 0.77
CA LEU A 520 -36.55 -13.06 -0.56
C LEU A 520 -36.33 -14.58 -0.70
N SER A 521 -35.18 -15.09 -0.23
CA SER A 521 -34.87 -16.52 -0.19
C SER A 521 -35.86 -17.31 0.68
N GLN A 522 -36.22 -16.79 1.86
CA GLN A 522 -37.26 -17.38 2.71
C GLN A 522 -38.64 -17.39 2.02
N ALA A 523 -39.01 -16.33 1.31
CA ALA A 523 -40.26 -16.26 0.56
C ALA A 523 -40.30 -17.30 -0.59
N PHE A 524 -39.22 -17.42 -1.37
CA PHE A 524 -39.10 -18.44 -2.42
C PHE A 524 -39.16 -19.87 -1.86
N HIS A 525 -38.52 -20.13 -0.72
CA HIS A 525 -38.57 -21.45 -0.08
C HIS A 525 -40.01 -21.79 0.34
N LYS A 526 -40.70 -20.86 1.02
CA LYS A 526 -42.10 -21.01 1.42
C LYS A 526 -43.03 -21.21 0.23
N GLU A 527 -42.87 -20.44 -0.85
CA GLU A 527 -43.66 -20.61 -2.07
C GLU A 527 -43.43 -22.00 -2.70
N THR A 528 -42.19 -22.50 -2.66
CA THR A 528 -41.85 -23.84 -3.16
C THR A 528 -42.50 -24.94 -2.30
N GLU A 529 -42.50 -24.80 -0.97
CA GLU A 529 -43.19 -25.71 -0.04
C GLU A 529 -44.72 -25.68 -0.23
N GLU A 530 -45.32 -24.50 -0.38
CA GLU A 530 -46.76 -24.34 -0.63
C GLU A 530 -47.17 -25.01 -1.95
N LYS A 531 -46.42 -24.77 -3.02
CA LYS A 531 -46.66 -25.42 -4.32
C LYS A 531 -46.45 -26.93 -4.25
N LEU A 532 -45.39 -27.41 -3.58
CA LEU A 532 -45.14 -28.85 -3.42
C LEU A 532 -46.26 -29.53 -2.64
N THR A 533 -46.75 -28.87 -1.59
CA THR A 533 -47.90 -29.32 -0.79
C THR A 533 -49.18 -29.37 -1.62
N PHE A 534 -49.42 -28.39 -2.49
CA PHE A 534 -50.53 -28.40 -3.45
C PHE A 534 -50.42 -29.57 -4.44
N LEU A 535 -49.27 -29.79 -5.07
CA LEU A 535 -49.07 -30.91 -6.00
C LEU A 535 -49.24 -32.27 -5.30
N HIS A 536 -48.68 -32.44 -4.10
CA HIS A 536 -48.87 -33.65 -3.31
C HIS A 536 -50.35 -33.86 -2.99
N THR A 537 -51.07 -32.80 -2.58
CA THR A 537 -52.52 -32.85 -2.32
C THR A 537 -53.30 -33.25 -3.57
N LEU A 538 -52.97 -32.69 -4.74
CA LEU A 538 -53.61 -33.03 -6.02
C LEU A 538 -53.36 -34.50 -6.40
N TYR A 539 -52.12 -34.97 -6.25
CA TYR A 539 -51.75 -36.37 -6.47
C TYR A 539 -52.52 -37.32 -5.54
N GLN A 540 -52.63 -37.02 -4.25
CA GLN A 540 -53.44 -37.80 -3.31
C GLN A 540 -54.93 -37.84 -3.70
N HIS A 541 -55.49 -36.74 -4.19
CA HIS A 541 -56.87 -36.72 -4.71
C HIS A 541 -57.03 -37.59 -5.97
N LEU A 542 -56.05 -37.59 -6.89
CA LEU A 542 -56.07 -38.43 -8.09
C LEU A 542 -55.92 -39.92 -7.77
N ILE A 543 -55.11 -40.28 -6.76
CA ILE A 543 -55.07 -41.64 -6.19
C ILE A 543 -56.45 -42.01 -5.64
N ALA A 544 -57.00 -41.18 -4.73
CA ALA A 544 -58.23 -41.47 -4.02
C ALA A 544 -59.47 -41.54 -4.93
N GLY A 545 -59.49 -40.76 -6.01
CA GLY A 545 -60.51 -40.83 -7.05
C GLY A 545 -60.32 -41.97 -8.06
N CYS A 546 -59.28 -42.80 -7.92
CA CYS A 546 -58.90 -43.85 -8.86
C CYS A 546 -58.72 -43.36 -10.31
N VAL A 547 -58.27 -42.11 -10.49
CA VAL A 547 -58.15 -41.45 -11.81
C VAL A 547 -56.76 -41.66 -12.44
N LEU A 548 -55.79 -42.17 -11.66
CA LEU A 548 -54.44 -42.47 -12.15
C LEU A 548 -54.45 -43.67 -13.12
N ILE A 549 -53.81 -43.48 -14.27
CA ILE A 549 -53.71 -44.49 -15.34
C ILE A 549 -52.53 -45.45 -15.07
N LYS A 550 -51.54 -45.01 -14.29
CA LYS A 550 -50.50 -45.86 -13.67
C LYS A 550 -50.25 -45.40 -12.23
N GLN A 551 -50.20 -46.34 -11.29
CA GLN A 551 -49.65 -46.07 -9.97
C GLN A 551 -48.11 -46.08 -10.04
N PRO A 552 -47.42 -45.05 -9.52
CA PRO A 552 -45.97 -45.11 -9.33
C PRO A 552 -45.59 -46.19 -8.33
N GLU A 553 -44.64 -47.06 -8.67
CA GLU A 553 -44.19 -48.18 -7.83
C GLU A 553 -43.27 -47.75 -6.66
N GLY A 554 -43.13 -46.45 -6.41
CA GLY A 554 -42.27 -45.86 -5.38
C GLY A 554 -42.98 -45.59 -4.05
N MET A 555 -42.24 -45.67 -2.94
CA MET A 555 -42.78 -45.37 -1.61
C MET A 555 -43.26 -43.91 -1.51
N LEU A 556 -44.52 -43.76 -1.13
CA LEU A 556 -45.34 -42.53 -1.13
C LEU A 556 -44.82 -41.31 -0.33
N ASP A 557 -43.74 -41.45 0.42
CA ASP A 557 -43.43 -40.55 1.55
C ASP A 557 -42.53 -39.35 1.17
N LYS A 558 -41.82 -39.41 0.02
CA LYS A 558 -40.90 -38.33 -0.43
C LYS A 558 -40.81 -38.25 -1.97
N PHE A 559 -41.69 -37.45 -2.57
CA PHE A 559 -41.55 -37.03 -3.97
C PHE A 559 -40.84 -35.67 -4.06
N SER A 560 -39.88 -35.52 -4.97
CA SER A 560 -39.35 -34.20 -5.34
C SER A 560 -40.35 -33.41 -6.19
N TRP A 561 -40.18 -32.08 -6.26
CA TRP A 561 -40.99 -31.20 -7.12
C TRP A 561 -41.02 -31.67 -8.58
N SER A 562 -39.87 -32.07 -9.12
CA SER A 562 -39.73 -32.62 -10.47
C SER A 562 -40.48 -33.93 -10.67
N GLU A 563 -40.42 -34.86 -9.70
CA GLU A 563 -41.13 -36.14 -9.78
C GLU A 563 -42.64 -35.95 -9.72
N LEU A 564 -43.14 -35.11 -8.81
CA LEU A 564 -44.56 -34.83 -8.67
C LEU A 564 -45.13 -34.14 -9.92
N CYS A 565 -44.42 -33.16 -10.48
CA CYS A 565 -44.77 -32.54 -11.75
C CYS A 565 -44.82 -33.56 -12.89
N ALA A 566 -43.81 -34.43 -13.03
CA ALA A 566 -43.76 -35.42 -14.10
C ALA A 566 -44.91 -36.43 -14.01
N VAL A 567 -45.14 -37.02 -12.82
CA VAL A 567 -46.23 -37.98 -12.59
C VAL A 567 -47.60 -37.34 -12.85
N LEU A 568 -47.83 -36.11 -12.41
CA LEU A 568 -49.09 -35.41 -12.66
C LEU A 568 -49.27 -35.07 -14.15
N GLN A 569 -48.22 -34.60 -14.82
CA GLN A 569 -48.25 -34.28 -16.24
C GLN A 569 -48.57 -35.51 -17.10
N GLU A 570 -47.86 -36.62 -16.89
CA GLU A 570 -48.10 -37.88 -17.61
C GLU A 570 -49.54 -38.39 -17.46
N ASN A 571 -50.12 -38.28 -16.26
CA ASN A 571 -51.50 -38.69 -16.01
C ASN A 571 -52.51 -37.72 -16.67
N VAL A 572 -52.26 -36.41 -16.63
CA VAL A 572 -53.12 -35.41 -17.30
C VAL A 572 -53.09 -35.60 -18.82
N ASP A 573 -51.92 -35.78 -19.42
CA ASP A 573 -51.77 -36.00 -20.87
C ASP A 573 -52.47 -37.29 -21.32
N ALA A 574 -52.37 -38.37 -20.53
CA ALA A 574 -53.07 -39.62 -20.80
C ALA A 574 -54.60 -39.49 -20.68
N LEU A 575 -55.11 -38.75 -19.68
CA LEU A 575 -56.54 -38.46 -19.54
C LEU A 575 -57.07 -37.59 -20.70
N ILE A 576 -56.30 -36.61 -21.15
CA ILE A 576 -56.63 -35.78 -22.33
C ILE A 576 -56.67 -36.66 -23.59
N ALA A 577 -55.71 -37.57 -23.77
CA ALA A 577 -55.69 -38.48 -24.91
C ALA A 577 -56.91 -39.42 -24.95
N ASP A 578 -57.33 -39.97 -23.81
CA ASP A 578 -58.52 -40.83 -23.75
C ASP A 578 -59.84 -40.05 -23.86
N LEU A 579 -59.91 -38.81 -23.36
CA LEU A 579 -61.05 -37.93 -23.60
C LEU A 579 -61.21 -37.59 -25.10
N ASN A 580 -60.12 -37.27 -25.78
CA ASN A 580 -60.12 -37.02 -27.23
C ASN A 580 -60.58 -38.26 -28.01
N ARG A 581 -60.05 -39.44 -27.66
CA ARG A 581 -60.48 -40.73 -28.23
C ARG A 581 -61.96 -41.03 -27.97
N ALA A 582 -62.51 -40.62 -26.83
CA ALA A 582 -63.93 -40.76 -26.53
C ALA A 582 -64.78 -39.81 -27.40
N ASN A 583 -64.35 -38.55 -27.56
CA ASN A 583 -65.01 -37.58 -28.43
C ASN A 583 -65.02 -38.03 -29.90
N GLU A 584 -63.92 -38.58 -30.42
CA GLU A 584 -63.86 -39.17 -31.77
C GLU A 584 -64.91 -40.28 -31.97
N LYS A 585 -65.06 -41.17 -30.97
CA LYS A 585 -66.09 -42.23 -30.99
C LYS A 585 -67.50 -41.66 -30.95
N ILE A 586 -67.74 -40.62 -30.15
CA ILE A 586 -69.04 -39.93 -30.09
C ILE A 586 -69.35 -39.31 -31.45
N SER A 587 -68.45 -38.51 -32.03
CA SER A 587 -68.64 -37.90 -33.35
C SER A 587 -68.90 -38.93 -34.45
N HIS A 588 -68.25 -40.09 -34.41
CA HIS A 588 -68.51 -41.18 -35.34
C HIS A 588 -69.90 -41.81 -35.16
N LEU A 589 -70.35 -42.00 -33.92
CA LEU A 589 -71.69 -42.51 -33.62
C LEU A 589 -72.78 -41.49 -34.00
N GLU A 590 -72.56 -40.20 -33.74
CA GLU A 590 -73.45 -39.11 -34.16
C GLU A 590 -73.61 -39.07 -35.68
N TYR A 591 -72.51 -39.21 -36.43
CA TYR A 591 -72.53 -39.32 -37.89
C TYR A 591 -73.35 -40.53 -38.36
N ILE A 592 -73.16 -41.71 -37.76
CA ILE A 592 -73.96 -42.92 -38.08
C ILE A 592 -75.44 -42.69 -37.76
N CYS A 593 -75.76 -42.10 -36.60
CA CYS A 593 -77.13 -41.82 -36.19
C CYS A 593 -77.81 -40.82 -37.12
N LYS A 594 -77.11 -39.76 -37.55
CA LYS A 594 -77.59 -38.79 -38.53
C LYS A 594 -77.88 -39.45 -39.87
N ASN A 595 -76.93 -40.21 -40.43
CA ASN A 595 -77.13 -40.93 -41.68
C ASN A 595 -78.32 -41.89 -41.61
N LYS A 596 -78.51 -42.62 -40.50
CA LYS A 596 -79.69 -43.48 -40.29
C LYS A 596 -81.00 -42.70 -40.16
N SER A 597 -80.98 -41.49 -39.59
CA SER A 597 -82.16 -40.63 -39.49
C SER A 597 -82.54 -40.04 -40.85
N ASP A 598 -81.56 -39.64 -41.64
CA ASP A 598 -81.77 -39.06 -42.97
C ASP A 598 -82.31 -40.13 -43.95
N THR A 599 -81.76 -41.36 -43.97
CA THR A 599 -82.32 -42.45 -44.78
C THR A 599 -83.71 -42.91 -44.33
N MET A 600 -84.01 -42.87 -43.02
CA MET A 600 -85.37 -43.10 -42.52
C MET A 600 -86.34 -42.04 -43.05
N ARG A 601 -85.93 -40.77 -43.11
CA ARG A 601 -86.75 -39.66 -43.62
C ARG A 601 -87.01 -39.78 -45.12
N GLU A 602 -85.98 -40.15 -45.90
CA GLU A 602 -86.11 -40.44 -47.33
C GLU A 602 -87.08 -41.59 -47.61
N LEU A 603 -87.00 -42.67 -46.81
CA LEU A 603 -87.92 -43.81 -46.91
C LEU A 603 -89.37 -43.41 -46.56
N GLN A 604 -89.56 -42.62 -45.50
CA GLN A 604 -90.87 -42.09 -45.11
C GLN A 604 -91.46 -41.19 -46.20
N GLN A 605 -90.68 -40.27 -46.76
CA GLN A 605 -91.13 -39.41 -47.87
C GLN A 605 -91.54 -40.25 -49.09
N THR A 606 -90.73 -41.26 -49.44
CA THR A 606 -91.03 -42.17 -50.55
C THR A 606 -92.34 -42.93 -50.32
N GLN A 607 -92.62 -43.37 -49.08
CA GLN A 607 -93.89 -44.01 -48.73
C GLN A 607 -95.07 -43.03 -48.85
N GLU A 608 -94.96 -41.84 -48.27
CA GLU A 608 -95.96 -40.77 -48.35
C GLU A 608 -96.30 -40.42 -49.82
N ASP A 609 -95.28 -40.26 -50.67
CA ASP A 609 -95.45 -39.99 -52.10
C ASP A 609 -96.18 -41.13 -52.83
N THR A 610 -95.89 -42.39 -52.49
CA THR A 610 -96.62 -43.54 -53.06
C THR A 610 -98.06 -43.63 -52.57
N PHE A 611 -98.35 -43.32 -51.31
CA PHE A 611 -99.72 -43.25 -50.78
C PHE A 611 -100.53 -42.14 -51.45
N ASN A 612 -99.95 -40.95 -51.59
CA ASN A 612 -100.59 -39.82 -52.28
C ASN A 612 -100.92 -40.18 -53.74
N LYS A 613 -99.99 -40.81 -54.47
CA LYS A 613 -100.21 -41.26 -55.85
C LYS A 613 -101.33 -42.31 -55.96
N VAL A 614 -101.43 -43.24 -55.00
CA VAL A 614 -102.54 -44.22 -54.95
C VAL A 614 -103.87 -43.53 -54.62
N ALA A 615 -103.88 -42.56 -53.69
CA ALA A 615 -105.08 -41.79 -53.36
C ALA A 615 -105.59 -40.96 -54.54
N GLU A 616 -104.69 -40.37 -55.35
CA GLU A 616 -105.05 -39.70 -56.60
C GLU A 616 -105.64 -40.67 -57.64
N GLN A 617 -105.07 -41.87 -57.80
CA GLN A 617 -105.61 -42.91 -58.67
C GLN A 617 -107.01 -43.34 -58.24
N ILE A 618 -107.26 -43.52 -56.94
CA ILE A 618 -108.59 -43.85 -56.40
C ILE A 618 -109.58 -42.71 -56.70
N LYS A 619 -109.23 -41.45 -56.44
CA LYS A 619 -110.10 -40.30 -56.76
C LYS A 619 -110.43 -40.21 -58.25
N ALA A 620 -109.48 -40.52 -59.13
CA ALA A 620 -109.70 -40.54 -60.57
C ALA A 620 -110.65 -41.69 -60.98
N GLN A 621 -110.51 -42.87 -60.36
CA GLN A 621 -111.40 -44.02 -60.55
C GLN A 621 -112.82 -43.76 -60.03
N GLU A 622 -112.96 -43.20 -58.82
CA GLU A 622 -114.26 -42.76 -58.27
C GLU A 622 -114.93 -41.73 -59.17
N SER A 623 -114.17 -40.76 -59.70
CA SER A 623 -114.69 -39.76 -60.64
C SER A 623 -115.17 -40.40 -61.95
N CYS A 624 -114.47 -41.43 -62.45
CA CYS A 624 -114.89 -42.20 -63.62
C CYS A 624 -116.19 -42.97 -63.36
N TRP A 625 -116.27 -43.70 -62.23
CA TRP A 625 -117.49 -44.41 -61.81
C TRP A 625 -118.67 -43.46 -61.58
N HIS A 626 -118.44 -42.30 -60.98
CA HIS A 626 -119.49 -41.30 -60.76
C HIS A 626 -120.01 -40.72 -62.09
N LYS A 627 -119.13 -40.56 -63.10
CA LYS A 627 -119.53 -40.19 -64.46
C LYS A 627 -120.37 -41.29 -65.12
N GLN A 628 -119.93 -42.54 -65.10
CA GLN A 628 -120.69 -43.68 -65.61
C GLN A 628 -122.07 -43.82 -64.94
N LYS A 629 -122.13 -43.62 -63.60
CA LYS A 629 -123.38 -43.64 -62.85
C LYS A 629 -124.34 -42.56 -63.35
N LYS A 630 -123.90 -41.31 -63.50
CA LYS A 630 -124.74 -40.22 -64.02
C LYS A 630 -125.24 -40.48 -65.44
N GLU A 631 -124.41 -41.09 -66.28
CA GLU A 631 -124.76 -41.44 -67.66
C GLU A 631 -125.81 -42.55 -67.72
N LEU A 632 -125.72 -43.56 -66.83
CA LEU A 632 -126.77 -44.57 -66.62
C LEU A 632 -128.06 -43.96 -66.04
N GLU A 633 -127.97 -43.09 -65.03
CA GLU A 633 -129.13 -42.40 -64.45
C GLU A 633 -129.88 -41.55 -65.49
N LEU A 634 -129.15 -40.91 -66.41
CA LEU A 634 -129.73 -40.19 -67.55
C LEU A 634 -130.45 -41.14 -68.51
N GLN A 635 -129.79 -42.23 -68.94
CA GLN A 635 -130.40 -43.25 -69.82
C GLN A 635 -131.67 -43.87 -69.22
N TYR A 636 -131.67 -44.18 -67.92
CA TYR A 636 -132.88 -44.66 -67.22
C TYR A 636 -133.98 -43.60 -67.17
N SER A 637 -133.63 -42.33 -66.94
CA SER A 637 -134.60 -41.23 -66.90
C SER A 637 -135.26 -40.99 -68.26
N GLU A 638 -134.48 -41.05 -69.34
CA GLU A 638 -134.96 -40.97 -70.73
C GLU A 638 -135.89 -42.15 -71.06
N LEU A 639 -135.51 -43.37 -70.70
CA LEU A 639 -136.33 -44.57 -70.90
C LEU A 639 -137.65 -44.50 -70.11
N LEU A 640 -137.62 -43.97 -68.89
CA LEU A 640 -138.80 -43.85 -68.03
C LEU A 640 -139.76 -42.76 -68.54
N LEU A 641 -139.23 -41.66 -69.08
CA LEU A 641 -140.00 -40.65 -69.83
C LEU A 641 -140.64 -41.23 -71.09
N GLU A 642 -139.92 -42.06 -71.85
CA GLU A 642 -140.45 -42.73 -73.04
C GLU A 642 -141.58 -43.74 -72.67
N VAL A 643 -141.42 -44.49 -71.58
CA VAL A 643 -142.48 -45.36 -71.04
C VAL A 643 -143.69 -44.54 -70.58
N GLN A 644 -143.50 -43.40 -69.91
CA GLN A 644 -144.60 -42.52 -69.51
C GLN A 644 -145.37 -41.94 -70.71
N LYS A 645 -144.66 -41.50 -71.76
CA LYS A 645 -145.30 -41.06 -73.03
C LYS A 645 -146.14 -42.17 -73.65
N ARG A 646 -145.60 -43.41 -73.73
CA ARG A 646 -146.35 -44.57 -74.24
C ARG A 646 -147.54 -44.92 -73.35
N ALA A 647 -147.41 -44.82 -72.03
CA ALA A 647 -148.52 -45.02 -71.09
C ALA A 647 -149.64 -43.98 -71.29
N GLN A 648 -149.30 -42.71 -71.52
CA GLN A 648 -150.28 -41.65 -71.85
C GLN A 648 -151.01 -41.93 -73.19
N VAL A 649 -150.29 -42.41 -74.21
CA VAL A 649 -150.90 -42.86 -75.47
C VAL A 649 -151.85 -44.05 -75.25
N CYS A 650 -151.48 -45.01 -74.39
CA CYS A 650 -152.34 -46.13 -74.03
C CYS A 650 -153.57 -45.72 -73.19
N SER A 651 -153.50 -44.71 -72.33
CA SER A 651 -154.68 -44.17 -71.63
C SER A 651 -155.63 -43.44 -72.59
N LEU A 652 -155.08 -42.69 -73.56
CA LEU A 652 -155.87 -42.09 -74.65
C LEU A 652 -156.56 -43.12 -75.56
N HIS A 653 -156.07 -44.37 -75.59
CA HIS A 653 -156.70 -45.51 -76.26
C HIS A 653 -157.68 -46.31 -75.38
N ARG A 654 -157.95 -45.89 -74.14
CA ARG A 654 -158.97 -46.49 -73.25
C ARG A 654 -160.21 -45.62 -73.06
N GLU A 655 -160.20 -44.39 -73.56
CA GLU A 655 -161.35 -43.47 -73.57
C GLU A 655 -162.01 -43.35 -74.96
N LEU A 656 -161.69 -44.29 -75.85
CA LEU A 656 -162.30 -44.58 -77.15
C LEU A 656 -162.75 -46.05 -77.19
#